data_AF-A0A950EEV2-F1
#
_entry.id   AF-A0A950EEV2-F1
#
_cell.length_a   1.000
_cell.length_b   1.000
_cell.length_c   1.000
_cell.angle_alpha   90.00
_cell.angle_beta   90.00
_cell.angle_gamma   90.00
#
_symmetry.space_group_name_H-M   'P 1'
#
loop_
_entity.id
_entity.type
_entity.pdbx_description
1 polymer ?
#
loop_
_entity_poly.entity_id
_entity_poly.type
_entity_poly.pdbx_seq_one_letter_code
_entity_poly.pdbx_strand_id
1 'polypeptide(L)'
;MIRSLRLFGLILGLGIGGLGLAPASASAQAIEVARPPRVPLGGVDEIRRTSASWDRRNGAERRVVDQVVLVPDVATFLEAIAWWDEGHWFPILIDDVELTFKFLRAFRPARVVRYPRRVAPPAPEKLWDRAIAAVGRSWSGDGRAGADLLPGDAAPHRLGSTPPGVVLSSPDSPMLAGAVALAAGRFQPLIRWEVPKRFADTLTAAEAVTLARQFETLIADRYPNYGKLGDDCDFVTLAGDWPYRYHVRRDDSAFDFDLGLDPRSKEKLREMKEGDRAFDDLIGRSNGHPTRWCFCGRLIGDATANVYRAMCSLFLQPRSALLWNAFADPKSPWSDYAMTVAASRLAPILAVTHRSGEQAGLAGWHRVFDPVNRFGLVMINTHGSPRVFNLTDGPGVTGDVPPSEPAIVLMIHSFSAADPTDPGTIAGRWLANGAFIYFGSMNEPFLRAFRPPSLVTALIAEDLPLSVALRQSPPEVLGQPWRLLFLGDPLYRILPPGRSVPRLPRWDPIADWPAYREFLKPDPGASDDVRLNWALKTAIFRLQGEARPRQRIDLAADLLAIERERLGRRVRPIYDALLADSLLQDDRADVLLARLARIPAAERTPSVRRQIETCQLAMLQKLVANRDVARAGDLWAEVVRSEPPRDLLELITARVGALADTSRRRDLWRDRLRAAVRGLENPPAVAVIEAELKRLDGPSDGTRAFPGGAR
;
A
#
# COMPACT_ATOMS: atom_id res chain seq x y z
N MET A 1 -37.71 -14.61 33.34
CA MET A 1 -38.30 -14.64 34.70
C MET A 1 -37.11 -14.79 35.65
N ILE A 2 -36.52 -13.74 36.25
CA ILE A 2 -37.00 -12.76 37.26
C ILE A 2 -37.22 -13.39 38.66
N ARG A 3 -36.64 -12.74 39.71
CA ARG A 3 -36.78 -12.93 41.19
C ARG A 3 -35.78 -13.92 41.83
N SER A 4 -35.12 -13.67 42.99
CA SER A 4 -34.96 -12.50 43.91
C SER A 4 -33.54 -12.57 44.57
N LEU A 5 -32.88 -11.55 45.15
CA LEU A 5 -33.18 -10.18 45.62
C LEU A 5 -33.62 -10.02 47.11
N ARG A 6 -32.65 -9.88 48.03
CA ARG A 6 -32.64 -9.21 49.39
C ARG A 6 -31.16 -8.98 49.76
N LEU A 7 -30.57 -7.82 50.09
CA LEU A 7 -30.94 -6.53 50.73
C LEU A 7 -30.68 -6.49 52.26
N PHE A 8 -29.69 -5.67 52.67
CA PHE A 8 -29.49 -4.86 53.91
C PHE A 8 -27.97 -4.54 54.04
N GLY A 9 -27.50 -3.38 54.49
CA GLY A 9 -28.17 -2.14 54.89
C GLY A 9 -27.20 -0.94 54.92
N LEU A 10 -27.76 0.27 54.89
CA LEU A 10 -27.05 1.56 54.87
C LEU A 10 -26.74 2.06 56.30
N ILE A 11 -25.71 2.89 56.50
CA ILE A 11 -25.77 4.07 57.40
C ILE A 11 -24.69 5.11 57.04
N LEU A 12 -25.03 6.39 57.29
CA LEU A 12 -24.31 7.60 56.91
C LEU A 12 -23.26 8.02 57.96
N GLY A 13 -22.26 8.83 57.56
CA GLY A 13 -21.35 9.52 58.49
C GLY A 13 -20.50 10.60 57.80
N LEU A 14 -20.76 11.88 58.11
CA LEU A 14 -20.09 13.05 57.52
C LEU A 14 -18.67 13.28 58.06
N GLY A 15 -17.80 13.86 57.23
CA GLY A 15 -16.49 14.39 57.63
C GLY A 15 -15.92 15.36 56.61
N ILE A 16 -16.09 16.67 56.85
CA ILE A 16 -15.52 17.74 56.02
C ILE A 16 -14.08 17.99 56.45
N GLY A 17 -13.13 17.98 55.51
CA GLY A 17 -11.73 18.32 55.75
C GLY A 17 -11.04 18.75 54.47
N GLY A 18 -10.90 20.07 54.26
CA GLY A 18 -10.22 20.62 53.10
C GLY A 18 -8.71 20.65 53.26
N LEU A 19 -7.98 20.12 52.29
CA LEU A 19 -6.55 20.33 52.11
C LEU A 19 -6.28 20.63 50.64
N GLY A 20 -5.84 21.85 50.36
CA GLY A 20 -5.48 22.26 49.01
C GLY A 20 -4.16 21.62 48.59
N LEU A 21 -4.20 20.82 47.53
CA LEU A 21 -3.00 20.33 46.84
C LEU A 21 -2.86 21.09 45.52
N ALA A 22 -1.78 21.86 45.41
CA ALA A 22 -1.39 22.48 44.15
C ALA A 22 -1.05 21.38 43.12
N PRO A 23 -1.30 21.59 41.81
CA PRO A 23 -0.92 20.63 40.79
C PRO A 23 0.61 20.58 40.70
N ALA A 24 1.18 19.46 41.12
CA ALA A 24 2.60 19.18 40.93
C ALA A 24 2.90 19.12 39.41
N SER A 25 3.68 20.08 38.94
CA SER A 25 4.20 20.09 37.57
C SER A 25 5.19 18.94 37.40
N ALA A 26 4.69 17.80 36.94
CA ALA A 26 5.51 16.63 36.63
C ALA A 26 6.36 16.93 35.39
N SER A 27 7.63 17.28 35.62
CA SER A 27 8.64 17.39 34.58
C SER A 27 8.69 16.09 33.78
N ALA A 28 8.51 16.18 32.46
CA ALA A 28 8.59 15.03 31.58
C ALA A 28 10.04 14.52 31.50
N GLN A 29 10.41 13.61 32.39
CA GLN A 29 11.61 12.79 32.21
C GLN A 29 11.39 11.92 30.97
N ALA A 30 12.19 12.16 29.94
CA ALA A 30 12.19 11.32 28.76
C ALA A 30 12.51 9.89 29.18
N ILE A 31 11.59 8.96 28.91
CA ILE A 31 11.86 7.54 29.04
C ILE A 31 12.91 7.22 27.98
N GLU A 32 14.15 7.06 28.41
CA GLU A 32 15.23 6.59 27.56
C GLU A 32 14.96 5.12 27.20
N VAL A 33 14.26 4.91 26.08
CA VAL A 33 13.94 3.57 25.59
C VAL A 33 15.25 2.87 25.25
N ALA A 34 15.68 1.98 26.14
CA ALA A 34 16.91 1.24 26.00
C ALA A 34 16.97 0.57 24.62
N ARG A 35 17.95 0.96 23.80
CA ARG A 35 18.12 0.42 22.45
C ARG A 35 18.26 -1.11 22.54
N PRO A 36 17.51 -1.88 21.74
CA PRO A 36 17.60 -3.33 21.78
C PRO A 36 19.03 -3.79 21.46
N PRO A 37 19.51 -4.90 22.07
CA PRO A 37 20.87 -5.37 21.90
C PRO A 37 21.18 -5.64 20.42
N ARG A 38 22.28 -5.08 19.93
CA ARG A 38 22.75 -5.25 18.55
C ARG A 38 23.00 -6.74 18.27
N VAL A 39 22.30 -7.29 17.27
CA VAL A 39 22.60 -8.63 16.75
C VAL A 39 23.78 -8.52 15.77
N PRO A 40 24.94 -9.15 16.04
CA PRO A 40 26.03 -9.22 15.08
C PRO A 40 25.59 -10.13 13.92
N LEU A 41 25.55 -9.57 12.72
CA LEU A 41 25.14 -10.29 11.51
C LEU A 41 26.06 -9.87 10.37
N GLY A 42 26.94 -10.78 9.95
CA GLY A 42 27.76 -10.59 8.76
C GLY A 42 26.86 -10.28 7.57
N GLY A 43 27.00 -9.08 6.99
CA GLY A 43 26.06 -8.55 6.02
C GLY A 43 25.72 -7.08 6.22
N VAL A 44 25.28 -6.72 7.44
CA VAL A 44 24.60 -5.43 7.69
C VAL A 44 25.46 -4.35 8.34
N ASP A 45 26.71 -4.67 8.75
CA ASP A 45 27.54 -3.71 9.49
C ASP A 45 28.00 -2.52 8.64
N GLU A 46 28.13 -2.68 7.33
CA GLU A 46 28.34 -1.54 6.40
C GLU A 46 27.14 -0.60 6.41
N ILE A 47 25.94 -1.16 6.25
CA ILE A 47 24.69 -0.41 6.27
C ILE A 47 24.53 0.35 7.59
N ARG A 48 24.85 -0.27 8.73
CA ARG A 48 24.82 0.34 10.08
C ARG A 48 25.87 1.44 10.28
N ARG A 49 27.06 1.31 9.67
CA ARG A 49 28.05 2.40 9.67
C ARG A 49 27.55 3.57 8.82
N THR A 50 26.91 3.25 7.69
CA THR A 50 26.39 4.24 6.75
C THR A 50 25.16 4.98 7.29
N SER A 51 24.27 4.32 8.04
CA SER A 51 23.05 4.97 8.54
C SER A 51 23.33 6.17 9.45
N ALA A 52 24.43 6.15 10.21
CA ALA A 52 24.89 7.31 10.97
C ALA A 52 25.28 8.53 10.11
N SER A 53 25.53 8.36 8.81
CA SER A 53 25.66 9.46 7.85
C SER A 53 24.29 9.98 7.40
N TRP A 54 23.35 9.09 7.09
CA TRP A 54 21.98 9.43 6.69
C TRP A 54 21.24 10.21 7.79
N ASP A 55 21.44 9.84 9.05
CA ASP A 55 20.80 10.48 10.20
C ASP A 55 21.25 11.93 10.42
N ARG A 56 22.40 12.32 9.85
CA ARG A 56 22.91 13.71 9.84
C ARG A 56 22.55 14.48 8.57
N ARG A 57 21.89 13.83 7.61
CA ARG A 57 21.55 14.35 6.28
C ARG A 57 20.02 14.43 6.11
N ASN A 58 19.35 15.19 6.97
CA ASN A 58 17.88 15.32 6.94
C ASN A 58 17.36 16.53 6.15
N GLY A 59 18.24 17.45 5.73
CA GLY A 59 17.85 18.76 5.20
C GLY A 59 17.35 19.72 6.29
N ALA A 60 16.68 20.80 5.87
CA ALA A 60 16.10 21.77 6.80
C ALA A 60 14.90 21.19 7.57
N GLU A 61 14.75 21.57 8.85
CA GLU A 61 13.62 21.12 9.67
C GLU A 61 12.34 21.87 9.30
N ARG A 62 11.36 21.15 8.73
CA ARG A 62 10.06 21.71 8.34
C ARG A 62 8.93 21.32 9.27
N ARG A 63 8.18 22.32 9.74
CA ARG A 63 6.94 22.11 10.50
C ARG A 63 5.77 21.81 9.57
N VAL A 64 5.14 20.66 9.80
CA VAL A 64 3.91 20.25 9.10
C VAL A 64 2.76 21.17 9.55
N VAL A 65 2.15 21.91 8.62
CA VAL A 65 0.91 22.66 8.91
C VAL A 65 -0.26 21.67 9.04
N ASP A 66 -1.12 21.86 10.03
CA ASP A 66 -2.24 20.96 10.34
C ASP A 66 -3.44 21.13 9.38
N GLN A 67 -3.16 21.00 8.09
CA GLN A 67 -4.18 21.02 7.06
C GLN A 67 -3.85 20.09 5.89
N VAL A 68 -4.87 19.71 5.13
CA VAL A 68 -4.73 19.03 3.83
C VAL A 68 -5.30 19.91 2.73
N VAL A 69 -4.58 20.04 1.62
CA VAL A 69 -4.94 20.87 0.47
C VAL A 69 -5.40 19.98 -0.68
N LEU A 70 -6.62 20.22 -1.16
CA LEU A 70 -7.16 19.54 -2.34
C LEU A 70 -7.00 20.41 -3.59
N VAL A 71 -6.47 19.80 -4.66
CA VAL A 71 -6.27 20.41 -5.99
C VAL A 71 -6.98 19.59 -7.07
N PRO A 72 -7.54 20.22 -8.13
CA PRO A 72 -8.32 19.50 -9.13
C PRO A 72 -7.50 18.76 -10.20
N ASP A 73 -6.22 19.10 -10.38
CA ASP A 73 -5.39 18.63 -11.49
C ASP A 73 -3.88 18.84 -11.21
N VAL A 74 -3.02 18.19 -12.01
CA VAL A 74 -1.55 18.28 -11.90
C VAL A 74 -1.04 19.71 -12.06
N ALA A 75 -1.66 20.52 -12.92
CA ALA A 75 -1.26 21.91 -13.13
C ALA A 75 -1.44 22.74 -11.85
N THR A 76 -2.57 22.56 -11.18
CA THR A 76 -2.84 23.21 -9.89
C THR A 76 -2.02 22.58 -8.75
N PHE A 77 -1.66 21.29 -8.84
CA PHE A 77 -0.72 20.64 -7.90
C PHE A 77 0.66 21.29 -7.90
N LEU A 78 1.25 21.55 -9.07
CA LEU A 78 2.58 22.18 -9.19
C LEU A 78 2.60 23.60 -8.60
N GLU A 79 1.54 24.38 -8.79
CA GLU A 79 1.41 25.70 -8.17
C GLU A 79 1.11 25.63 -6.66
N ALA A 80 0.50 24.55 -6.17
CA ALA A 80 0.25 24.36 -4.73
C ALA A 80 1.50 23.91 -3.97
N ILE A 81 2.37 23.07 -4.55
CA ILE A 81 3.59 22.61 -3.88
C ILE A 81 4.70 23.67 -3.88
N ALA A 82 4.65 24.62 -4.81
CA ALA A 82 5.47 25.83 -4.79
C ALA A 82 5.18 26.77 -3.60
N TRP A 83 4.17 26.48 -2.76
CA TRP A 83 3.90 27.15 -1.48
C TRP A 83 4.50 26.44 -0.25
N TRP A 84 5.20 25.33 -0.41
CA TRP A 84 6.12 24.88 0.65
C TRP A 84 7.34 25.80 0.68
N ASP A 85 7.99 25.91 1.83
CA ASP A 85 9.25 26.66 1.98
C ASP A 85 10.29 25.81 2.74
N GLU A 86 11.39 26.41 3.18
CA GLU A 86 12.44 25.71 3.93
C GLU A 86 12.03 25.27 5.36
N GLY A 87 10.99 25.87 5.95
CA GLY A 87 10.50 25.62 7.31
C GLY A 87 9.02 25.17 7.42
N HIS A 88 8.24 25.19 6.34
CA HIS A 88 6.80 24.88 6.32
C HIS A 88 6.38 24.04 5.12
N TRP A 89 5.46 23.11 5.38
CA TRP A 89 4.90 22.22 4.36
C TRP A 89 3.60 21.56 4.86
N PHE A 90 2.83 21.00 3.95
CA PHE A 90 1.51 20.41 4.22
C PHE A 90 1.12 19.39 3.14
N PRO A 91 0.35 18.34 3.45
CA PRO A 91 -0.13 17.42 2.43
C PRO A 91 -0.97 18.10 1.35
N ILE A 92 -0.71 17.74 0.09
CA ILE A 92 -1.46 18.19 -1.09
C ILE A 92 -1.93 16.96 -1.87
N LEU A 93 -3.23 16.84 -2.13
CA LEU A 93 -3.82 15.70 -2.82
C LEU A 93 -4.60 16.17 -4.05
N ILE A 94 -4.49 15.41 -5.14
CA ILE A 94 -5.39 15.55 -6.29
C ILE A 94 -6.76 15.01 -5.88
N ASP A 95 -7.82 15.79 -6.12
CA ASP A 95 -9.18 15.57 -5.62
C ASP A 95 -9.81 14.30 -6.22
N ASP A 96 -9.76 13.23 -5.43
CA ASP A 96 -10.31 11.90 -5.72
C ASP A 96 -10.90 11.28 -4.45
N VAL A 97 -12.07 10.65 -4.54
CA VAL A 97 -12.71 10.02 -3.38
C VAL A 97 -11.92 8.81 -2.88
N GLU A 98 -11.44 7.95 -3.78
CA GLU A 98 -10.96 6.61 -3.41
C GLU A 98 -9.67 6.65 -2.57
N LEU A 99 -8.75 7.57 -2.88
CA LEU A 99 -7.46 7.70 -2.21
C LEU A 99 -7.40 8.87 -1.23
N THR A 100 -8.07 9.99 -1.52
CA THR A 100 -8.05 11.14 -0.60
C THR A 100 -8.69 10.80 0.74
N PHE A 101 -9.81 10.07 0.74
CA PHE A 101 -10.52 9.73 1.98
C PHE A 101 -9.68 8.80 2.87
N LYS A 102 -8.92 7.88 2.27
CA LYS A 102 -7.95 7.04 2.98
C LYS A 102 -6.86 7.89 3.65
N PHE A 103 -6.28 8.84 2.92
CA PHE A 103 -5.28 9.75 3.50
C PHE A 103 -5.87 10.59 4.63
N LEU A 104 -7.06 11.20 4.42
CA LEU A 104 -7.72 12.04 5.42
C LEU A 104 -8.05 11.28 6.71
N ARG A 105 -8.54 10.03 6.62
CA ARG A 105 -8.80 9.16 7.81
C ARG A 105 -7.53 8.88 8.63
N ALA A 106 -6.39 8.71 7.97
CA ALA A 106 -5.10 8.44 8.61
C ALA A 106 -4.44 9.71 9.18
N PHE A 107 -4.37 10.78 8.38
CA PHE A 107 -3.74 12.05 8.77
C PHE A 107 -4.56 12.81 9.80
N ARG A 108 -5.90 12.83 9.67
CA ARG A 108 -6.84 13.57 10.53
C ARG A 108 -6.43 15.06 10.68
N PRO A 109 -6.48 15.85 9.59
CA PRO A 109 -6.11 17.26 9.65
C PRO A 109 -7.10 18.05 10.52
N ALA A 110 -6.66 19.12 11.18
CA ALA A 110 -7.56 20.09 11.78
C ALA A 110 -8.44 20.76 10.71
N ARG A 111 -7.88 21.00 9.51
CA ARG A 111 -8.60 21.63 8.38
C ARG A 111 -8.35 20.94 7.03
N VAL A 112 -9.39 20.75 6.23
CA VAL A 112 -9.23 20.48 4.78
C VAL A 112 -9.57 21.75 4.02
N VAL A 113 -8.71 22.15 3.08
CA VAL A 113 -8.92 23.31 2.20
C VAL A 113 -8.88 22.90 0.74
N ARG A 114 -9.47 23.73 -0.11
CA ARG A 114 -9.27 23.70 -1.56
C ARG A 114 -8.29 24.81 -1.93
N TYR A 115 -7.34 24.51 -2.80
CA TYR A 115 -6.43 25.54 -3.32
C TYR A 115 -7.25 26.62 -4.08
N PRO A 116 -7.01 27.93 -3.83
CA PRO A 116 -7.95 28.99 -4.21
C PRO A 116 -8.03 29.30 -5.71
N ARG A 117 -7.06 28.85 -6.52
CA ARG A 117 -6.98 29.16 -7.95
C ARG A 117 -6.95 27.88 -8.76
N ARG A 118 -7.74 27.79 -9.84
CA ARG A 118 -7.52 26.74 -10.84
C ARG A 118 -6.49 27.23 -11.85
N VAL A 119 -5.50 26.39 -12.14
CA VAL A 119 -4.39 26.74 -13.02
C VAL A 119 -4.60 26.03 -14.35
N ALA A 120 -4.46 26.77 -15.46
CA ALA A 120 -4.52 26.16 -16.79
C ALA A 120 -3.33 25.20 -16.97
N PRO A 121 -3.56 23.99 -17.53
CA PRO A 121 -2.48 23.08 -17.90
C PRO A 121 -1.41 23.82 -18.73
N PRO A 122 -0.11 23.65 -18.42
CA PRO A 122 0.93 24.13 -19.32
C PRO A 122 0.81 23.41 -20.66
N ALA A 123 1.34 24.03 -21.70
CA ALA A 123 1.67 23.30 -22.91
C ALA A 123 2.68 22.17 -22.56
N PRO A 124 2.61 20.97 -23.19
CA PRO A 124 3.37 19.80 -22.76
C PRO A 124 4.89 20.04 -22.65
N GLU A 125 5.45 20.81 -23.57
CA GLU A 125 6.87 21.19 -23.61
C GLU A 125 7.29 22.12 -22.45
N LYS A 126 6.34 22.71 -21.72
CA LYS A 126 6.55 23.54 -20.52
C LYS A 126 6.19 22.86 -19.21
N LEU A 127 5.70 21.62 -19.24
CA LEU A 127 5.37 20.88 -18.03
C LEU A 127 6.61 20.57 -17.19
N TRP A 128 7.73 20.21 -17.84
CA TRP A 128 9.01 19.95 -17.16
C TRP A 128 9.61 21.19 -16.51
N ASP A 129 9.65 22.33 -17.22
CA ASP A 129 10.13 23.61 -16.70
C ASP A 129 9.32 24.01 -15.44
N ARG A 130 7.99 23.85 -15.46
CA ARG A 130 7.13 24.09 -14.29
C ARG A 130 7.39 23.11 -13.15
N ALA A 131 7.67 21.84 -13.44
CA ALA A 131 7.97 20.84 -12.41
C ALA A 131 9.27 21.18 -11.67
N ILE A 132 10.36 21.48 -12.38
CA ILE A 132 11.62 21.95 -11.76
C ILE A 132 11.39 23.24 -10.98
N ALA A 133 10.70 24.23 -11.56
CA ALA A 133 10.43 25.50 -10.88
C ALA A 133 9.59 25.34 -9.61
N ALA A 134 8.65 24.39 -9.57
CA ALA A 134 7.87 24.08 -8.38
C ALA A 134 8.72 23.45 -7.26
N VAL A 135 9.59 22.48 -7.61
CA VAL A 135 10.54 21.88 -6.67
C VAL A 135 11.49 22.94 -6.11
N GLY A 136 12.10 23.76 -6.97
CA GLY A 136 13.03 24.82 -6.57
C GLY A 136 12.40 25.89 -5.67
N ARG A 137 11.16 26.31 -5.98
CA ARG A 137 10.38 27.23 -5.13
C ARG A 137 10.05 26.62 -3.77
N SER A 138 9.76 25.31 -3.72
CA SER A 138 9.43 24.62 -2.46
C SER A 138 10.54 24.69 -1.42
N TRP A 139 11.78 24.99 -1.83
CA TRP A 139 12.98 25.12 -0.99
C TRP A 139 13.43 26.58 -0.78
N SER A 140 12.64 27.55 -1.23
CA SER A 140 12.97 28.97 -1.11
C SER A 140 12.16 29.64 -0.01
N GLY A 141 12.83 30.48 0.79
CA GLY A 141 12.23 31.12 1.96
C GLY A 141 11.07 32.06 1.63
N ASP A 142 10.06 32.06 2.51
CA ASP A 142 8.97 33.02 2.70
C ASP A 142 8.09 33.42 1.48
N GLY A 143 8.31 32.86 0.28
CA GLY A 143 7.47 33.07 -0.91
C GLY A 143 7.41 34.52 -1.43
N ARG A 144 8.22 35.44 -0.89
CA ARG A 144 8.22 36.86 -1.27
C ARG A 144 8.90 37.06 -2.62
N ALA A 145 8.32 37.95 -3.45
CA ALA A 145 8.91 38.32 -4.72
C ALA A 145 10.32 38.91 -4.51
N GLY A 146 11.34 38.29 -5.12
CA GLY A 146 12.74 38.68 -4.99
C GLY A 146 13.63 37.72 -4.17
N ALA A 147 13.09 36.64 -3.60
CA ALA A 147 13.92 35.59 -2.99
C ALA A 147 14.70 34.79 -4.05
N ASP A 148 15.96 34.43 -3.76
CA ASP A 148 16.78 33.57 -4.61
C ASP A 148 16.12 32.19 -4.77
N LEU A 149 15.65 31.91 -5.99
CA LEU A 149 15.08 30.61 -6.36
C LEU A 149 16.18 29.56 -6.45
N LEU A 150 15.98 28.42 -5.78
CA LEU A 150 16.87 27.28 -5.97
C LEU A 150 16.58 26.55 -7.28
N PRO A 151 17.60 25.97 -7.94
CA PRO A 151 17.40 25.02 -9.03
C PRO A 151 16.77 23.74 -8.48
N GLY A 152 15.57 23.37 -8.98
CA GLY A 152 14.88 22.15 -8.54
C GLY A 152 15.51 20.84 -9.03
N ASP A 153 16.53 20.91 -9.90
CA ASP A 153 17.26 19.78 -10.47
C ASP A 153 18.71 19.65 -9.95
N ALA A 154 19.10 20.45 -8.95
CA ALA A 154 20.35 20.28 -8.21
C ALA A 154 20.08 20.22 -6.69
N ALA A 155 21.00 19.62 -5.93
CA ALA A 155 20.86 19.52 -4.47
C ALA A 155 20.93 20.94 -3.84
N PRO A 156 19.99 21.31 -2.94
CA PRO A 156 19.91 22.66 -2.38
C PRO A 156 20.92 22.86 -1.24
N HIS A 157 22.22 22.83 -1.55
CA HIS A 157 23.33 22.88 -0.59
C HIS A 157 23.29 24.04 0.43
N ARG A 158 22.61 25.15 0.11
CA ARG A 158 22.42 26.27 1.06
C ARG A 158 21.59 25.88 2.30
N LEU A 159 20.78 24.83 2.20
CA LEU A 159 19.95 24.29 3.29
C LEU A 159 20.70 23.27 4.16
N GLY A 160 22.02 23.20 4.02
CA GLY A 160 22.87 22.23 4.71
C GLY A 160 22.85 20.86 4.06
N SER A 161 23.06 19.82 4.86
CA SER A 161 23.18 18.45 4.37
C SER A 161 21.80 17.81 4.15
N THR A 162 21.37 17.74 2.89
CA THR A 162 20.12 17.11 2.46
C THR A 162 20.21 15.59 2.37
N PRO A 163 19.08 14.86 2.40
CA PRO A 163 19.04 13.41 2.18
C PRO A 163 19.81 12.99 0.92
N PRO A 164 20.73 12.00 1.00
CA PRO A 164 21.63 11.67 -0.09
C PRO A 164 20.89 10.88 -1.16
N GLY A 165 20.33 11.56 -2.15
CA GLY A 165 19.62 10.87 -3.22
C GLY A 165 18.83 11.79 -4.13
N VAL A 166 18.09 11.16 -5.04
CA VAL A 166 17.56 11.81 -6.24
C VAL A 166 16.21 11.23 -6.63
N VAL A 167 15.40 12.05 -7.30
CA VAL A 167 14.15 11.61 -7.91
C VAL A 167 14.23 11.78 -9.41
N LEU A 168 13.99 10.72 -10.17
CA LEU A 168 13.97 10.75 -11.62
C LEU A 168 12.53 10.76 -12.12
N SER A 169 12.27 11.48 -13.22
CA SER A 169 11.02 11.41 -13.96
C SER A 169 11.21 11.81 -15.43
N SER A 170 10.12 11.80 -16.20
CA SER A 170 10.06 12.30 -17.57
C SER A 170 8.85 13.24 -17.74
N PRO A 171 8.84 14.16 -18.73
CA PRO A 171 7.75 15.11 -18.90
C PRO A 171 6.39 14.46 -19.22
N ASP A 172 6.40 13.31 -19.88
CA ASP A 172 5.23 12.51 -20.24
C ASP A 172 4.77 11.54 -19.13
N SER A 173 5.53 11.42 -18.04
CA SER A 173 5.26 10.44 -16.97
C SER A 173 3.99 10.78 -16.19
N PRO A 174 3.02 9.84 -16.05
CA PRO A 174 1.90 10.02 -15.14
C PRO A 174 2.33 10.05 -13.66
N MET A 175 3.57 9.63 -13.34
CA MET A 175 4.14 9.70 -11.99
C MET A 175 4.76 11.08 -11.67
N LEU A 176 4.90 12.01 -12.63
CA LEU A 176 5.64 13.28 -12.47
C LEU A 176 5.18 14.10 -11.25
N ALA A 177 3.88 14.15 -10.96
CA ALA A 177 3.38 14.87 -9.78
C ALA A 177 3.84 14.24 -8.45
N GLY A 178 3.91 12.91 -8.37
CA GLY A 178 4.50 12.20 -7.23
C GLY A 178 6.03 12.33 -7.18
N ALA A 179 6.69 12.44 -8.34
CA ALA A 179 8.12 12.73 -8.44
C ALA A 179 8.44 14.10 -7.81
N VAL A 180 7.73 15.14 -8.26
CA VAL A 180 7.80 16.50 -7.72
C VAL A 180 7.52 16.52 -6.21
N ALA A 181 6.52 15.76 -5.74
CA ALA A 181 6.21 15.64 -4.32
C ALA A 181 7.38 15.11 -3.49
N LEU A 182 8.00 14.00 -3.90
CA LEU A 182 9.13 13.42 -3.17
C LEU A 182 10.39 14.28 -3.30
N ALA A 183 10.67 14.85 -4.47
CA ALA A 183 11.79 15.77 -4.69
C ALA A 183 11.68 16.97 -3.75
N ALA A 184 10.55 17.69 -3.80
CA ALA A 184 10.25 18.82 -2.93
C ALA A 184 10.33 18.44 -1.44
N GLY A 185 9.71 17.32 -1.05
CA GLY A 185 9.58 16.89 0.35
C GLY A 185 10.85 16.33 0.97
N ARG A 186 11.72 15.69 0.17
CA ARG A 186 13.00 15.11 0.61
C ARG A 186 14.22 16.01 0.33
N PHE A 187 14.03 17.22 -0.21
CA PHE A 187 15.13 18.10 -0.64
C PHE A 187 16.07 17.43 -1.66
N GLN A 188 15.51 16.64 -2.57
CA GLN A 188 16.23 15.88 -3.59
C GLN A 188 16.01 16.50 -4.98
N PRO A 189 17.03 16.58 -5.85
CA PRO A 189 16.86 17.07 -7.21
C PRO A 189 15.89 16.21 -8.02
N LEU A 190 15.10 16.86 -8.86
CA LEU A 190 14.27 16.25 -9.88
C LEU A 190 15.04 16.16 -11.20
N ILE A 191 15.56 14.98 -11.53
CA ILE A 191 16.32 14.72 -12.77
C ILE A 191 15.39 14.23 -13.88
N ARG A 192 15.62 14.72 -15.11
CA ARG A 192 14.99 14.23 -16.33
C ARG A 192 15.70 12.97 -16.82
N TRP A 193 14.97 11.89 -17.04
CA TRP A 193 15.49 10.69 -17.69
C TRP A 193 14.47 10.11 -18.66
N GLU A 194 14.79 10.14 -19.95
CA GLU A 194 13.96 9.61 -21.03
C GLU A 194 14.71 8.47 -21.70
N VAL A 195 14.04 7.33 -21.88
CA VAL A 195 14.61 6.14 -22.51
C VAL A 195 13.55 5.57 -23.47
N PRO A 196 13.94 4.89 -24.57
CA PRO A 196 12.96 4.41 -25.55
C PRO A 196 12.04 3.29 -25.01
N LYS A 197 12.57 2.47 -24.09
CA LYS A 197 11.89 1.29 -23.53
C LYS A 197 10.98 1.70 -22.36
N ARG A 198 9.80 1.08 -22.26
CA ARG A 198 8.74 1.41 -21.30
C ARG A 198 8.53 0.29 -20.28
N PHE A 199 7.64 0.48 -19.30
CA PHE A 199 7.38 -0.48 -18.22
C PHE A 199 7.06 -1.92 -18.70
N ALA A 200 6.32 -2.03 -19.80
CA ALA A 200 5.90 -3.29 -20.41
C ALA A 200 7.03 -4.02 -21.16
N ASP A 201 8.15 -3.36 -21.47
CA ASP A 201 9.28 -3.99 -22.14
C ASP A 201 10.09 -4.86 -21.18
N THR A 202 10.35 -6.11 -21.59
CA THR A 202 11.38 -6.96 -20.98
C THR A 202 12.71 -6.71 -21.69
N LEU A 203 13.70 -6.18 -20.97
CA LEU A 203 15.05 -6.02 -21.50
C LEU A 203 15.79 -7.36 -21.57
N THR A 204 16.72 -7.51 -22.51
CA THR A 204 17.78 -8.52 -22.39
C THR A 204 18.79 -8.12 -21.30
N ALA A 205 19.59 -9.08 -20.81
CA ALA A 205 20.70 -8.84 -19.90
C ALA A 205 21.65 -7.72 -20.39
N ALA A 206 21.99 -7.71 -21.67
CA ALA A 206 22.88 -6.70 -22.26
C ALA A 206 22.24 -5.31 -22.33
N GLU A 207 20.97 -5.21 -22.77
CA GLU A 207 20.22 -3.95 -22.73
C GLU A 207 20.10 -3.39 -21.30
N ALA A 208 19.85 -4.26 -20.32
CA ALA A 208 19.71 -3.87 -18.92
C ALA A 208 21.01 -3.34 -18.33
N VAL A 209 22.15 -3.96 -18.61
CA VAL A 209 23.48 -3.44 -18.19
C VAL A 209 23.80 -2.12 -18.90
N THR A 210 23.49 -1.99 -20.19
CA THR A 210 23.67 -0.72 -20.92
C THR A 210 22.83 0.39 -20.33
N LEU A 211 21.55 0.13 -20.04
CA LEU A 211 20.63 1.11 -19.47
C LEU A 211 21.03 1.49 -18.02
N ALA A 212 21.50 0.53 -17.23
CA ALA A 212 22.03 0.79 -15.88
C ALA A 212 23.30 1.65 -15.91
N ARG A 213 24.18 1.49 -16.92
CA ARG A 213 25.35 2.36 -17.12
C ARG A 213 24.97 3.77 -17.57
N GLN A 214 24.01 3.91 -18.48
CA GLN A 214 23.47 5.23 -18.87
C GLN A 214 22.89 5.97 -17.67
N PHE A 215 22.15 5.26 -16.81
CA PHE A 215 21.67 5.77 -15.53
C PHE A 215 22.83 6.17 -14.59
N GLU A 216 23.86 5.34 -14.45
CA GLU A 216 25.03 5.61 -13.60
C GLU A 216 25.79 6.87 -14.07
N THR A 217 25.97 7.07 -15.39
CA THR A 217 26.53 8.31 -15.96
C THR A 217 25.68 9.53 -15.62
N LEU A 218 24.34 9.44 -15.75
CA LEU A 218 23.43 10.55 -15.42
C LEU A 218 23.51 10.97 -13.95
N ILE A 219 23.80 10.03 -13.03
CA ILE A 219 24.03 10.34 -11.62
C ILE A 219 25.43 10.92 -11.39
N ALA A 220 26.46 10.39 -12.05
CA ALA A 220 27.84 10.89 -11.98
C ALA A 220 27.94 12.38 -12.35
N ASP A 221 27.18 12.82 -13.37
CA ASP A 221 27.13 14.20 -13.84
C ASP A 221 26.53 15.19 -12.81
N ARG A 222 25.80 14.68 -11.80
CA ARG A 222 25.15 15.49 -10.74
C ARG A 222 25.79 15.32 -9.37
N TYR A 223 26.41 14.17 -9.11
CA TYR A 223 27.03 13.81 -7.84
C TYR A 223 28.44 13.29 -8.08
N PRO A 224 29.49 14.15 -7.99
CA PRO A 224 30.87 13.71 -8.16
C PRO A 224 31.30 12.66 -7.14
N ASN A 225 30.76 12.70 -5.92
CA ASN A 225 30.90 11.65 -4.92
C ASN A 225 29.70 10.69 -5.03
N TYR A 226 29.92 9.58 -5.74
CA TYR A 226 29.00 8.44 -5.82
C TYR A 226 29.83 7.16 -6.02
N GLY A 227 29.23 5.99 -5.76
CA GLY A 227 29.85 4.69 -6.03
C GLY A 227 30.00 3.77 -4.81
N LYS A 228 29.74 4.25 -3.60
CA LYS A 228 29.56 3.42 -2.39
C LYS A 228 28.50 4.01 -1.45
N LEU A 229 28.02 3.19 -0.52
CA LEU A 229 27.07 3.62 0.50
C LEU A 229 27.70 4.67 1.45
N GLY A 230 27.06 5.83 1.59
CA GLY A 230 27.47 6.98 2.40
C GLY A 230 27.95 8.18 1.58
N ASP A 231 28.06 8.02 0.26
CA ASP A 231 28.34 9.09 -0.68
C ASP A 231 27.11 10.02 -0.85
N ASP A 232 27.14 10.98 -1.76
CA ASP A 232 26.11 12.03 -1.81
C ASP A 232 24.80 11.58 -2.48
N CYS A 233 24.74 10.35 -3.01
CA CYS A 233 23.54 9.72 -3.59
C CYS A 233 23.40 8.22 -3.23
N ASP A 234 22.76 7.93 -2.09
CA ASP A 234 22.46 6.58 -1.59
C ASP A 234 21.01 6.11 -1.88
N PHE A 235 20.14 7.00 -2.38
CA PHE A 235 18.72 6.72 -2.59
C PHE A 235 18.21 7.22 -3.94
N VAL A 236 17.45 6.39 -4.65
CA VAL A 236 16.94 6.70 -5.99
C VAL A 236 15.45 6.42 -6.06
N THR A 237 14.65 7.45 -6.34
CA THR A 237 13.24 7.29 -6.65
C THR A 237 13.03 7.25 -8.15
N LEU A 238 12.53 6.12 -8.66
CA LEU A 238 12.05 6.00 -10.03
C LEU A 238 10.58 6.43 -10.13
N ALA A 239 10.29 7.56 -10.79
CA ALA A 239 8.95 8.03 -11.08
C ALA A 239 8.74 8.26 -12.60
N GLY A 240 8.96 7.20 -13.39
CA GLY A 240 8.88 7.22 -14.85
C GLY A 240 8.50 5.87 -15.43
N ASP A 241 8.01 5.89 -16.67
CA ASP A 241 7.60 4.72 -17.44
C ASP A 241 8.83 4.03 -18.05
N TRP A 242 9.60 3.35 -17.20
CA TRP A 242 10.82 2.62 -17.56
C TRP A 242 10.66 1.12 -17.29
N PRO A 243 11.44 0.26 -17.97
CA PRO A 243 11.34 -1.19 -17.86
C PRO A 243 11.29 -1.69 -16.43
N TYR A 244 10.36 -2.59 -16.15
CA TYR A 244 10.20 -3.21 -14.84
C TYR A 244 11.21 -4.34 -14.62
N ARG A 245 11.56 -5.03 -15.71
CA ARG A 245 12.24 -6.32 -15.70
C ARG A 245 13.27 -6.45 -16.80
N TYR A 246 14.22 -7.35 -16.56
CA TYR A 246 15.11 -7.85 -17.58
C TYR A 246 15.21 -9.37 -17.48
N HIS A 247 15.37 -10.03 -18.62
CA HIS A 247 15.52 -11.46 -18.74
C HIS A 247 16.99 -11.84 -18.72
N VAL A 248 17.35 -12.84 -17.91
CA VAL A 248 18.68 -13.44 -17.86
C VAL A 248 18.59 -14.87 -18.38
N ARG A 249 19.48 -15.26 -19.27
CA ARG A 249 19.63 -16.62 -19.79
C ARG A 249 20.66 -17.41 -18.99
N ARG A 250 20.66 -18.74 -19.11
CA ARG A 250 21.63 -19.63 -18.45
C ARG A 250 23.09 -19.35 -18.85
N ASP A 251 23.31 -18.84 -20.06
CA ASP A 251 24.61 -18.53 -20.66
C ASP A 251 25.11 -17.08 -20.41
N ASP A 252 24.32 -16.23 -19.75
CA ASP A 252 24.70 -14.84 -19.43
C ASP A 252 25.75 -14.77 -18.30
N SER A 253 27.03 -14.82 -18.69
CA SER A 253 28.19 -14.72 -17.79
C SER A 253 28.25 -13.43 -16.96
N ALA A 254 27.58 -12.37 -17.41
CA ALA A 254 27.45 -11.09 -16.69
C ALA A 254 26.87 -11.22 -15.27
N PHE A 255 26.19 -12.33 -14.96
CA PHE A 255 25.61 -12.62 -13.65
C PHE A 255 26.15 -13.93 -13.01
N ASP A 256 27.33 -14.42 -13.41
CA ASP A 256 28.00 -15.56 -12.72
C ASP A 256 28.84 -15.11 -11.51
N PHE A 257 28.15 -14.59 -10.49
CA PHE A 257 28.77 -14.24 -9.20
C PHE A 257 29.10 -15.50 -8.38
N ASP A 258 30.29 -15.54 -7.76
CA ASP A 258 30.62 -16.54 -6.75
C ASP A 258 29.95 -16.15 -5.41
N LEU A 259 28.97 -16.95 -5.00
CA LEU A 259 28.21 -16.73 -3.76
C LEU A 259 28.74 -17.55 -2.57
N GLY A 260 29.92 -18.16 -2.68
CA GLY A 260 30.50 -19.00 -1.62
C GLY A 260 29.70 -20.28 -1.31
N LEU A 261 28.70 -20.59 -2.12
CA LEU A 261 27.83 -21.76 -2.00
C LEU A 261 28.59 -23.06 -2.30
N ASP A 262 28.15 -24.18 -1.73
CA ASP A 262 28.66 -25.51 -2.07
C ASP A 262 28.37 -25.87 -3.55
N PRO A 263 29.10 -26.83 -4.15
CA PRO A 263 28.94 -27.15 -5.57
C PRO A 263 27.52 -27.53 -6.01
N ARG A 264 26.74 -28.24 -5.18
CA ARG A 264 25.36 -28.62 -5.52
C ARG A 264 24.42 -27.42 -5.44
N SER A 265 24.60 -26.56 -4.45
CA SER A 265 23.87 -25.29 -4.37
C SER A 265 24.25 -24.34 -5.51
N LYS A 266 25.52 -24.32 -5.95
CA LYS A 266 25.96 -23.57 -7.14
C LYS A 266 25.33 -24.10 -8.43
N GLU A 267 25.25 -25.42 -8.60
CA GLU A 267 24.64 -26.07 -9.75
C GLU A 267 23.13 -25.81 -9.81
N LYS A 268 22.40 -26.09 -8.72
CA LYS A 268 20.97 -25.79 -8.61
C LYS A 268 20.67 -24.31 -8.81
N LEU A 269 21.51 -23.42 -8.29
CA LEU A 269 21.38 -21.99 -8.54
C LEU A 269 21.59 -21.66 -10.02
N ARG A 270 22.60 -22.23 -10.70
CA ARG A 270 22.87 -22.01 -12.14
C ARG A 270 21.69 -22.42 -13.03
N GLU A 271 21.02 -23.52 -12.72
CA GLU A 271 19.78 -23.92 -13.40
C GLU A 271 18.63 -22.91 -13.20
N MET A 272 18.63 -22.20 -12.07
CA MET A 272 17.57 -21.28 -11.66
C MET A 272 17.93 -19.78 -11.84
N LYS A 273 19.14 -19.48 -12.37
CA LYS A 273 19.60 -18.13 -12.74
C LYS A 273 18.85 -17.56 -13.93
N GLU A 274 18.28 -18.44 -14.77
CA GLU A 274 17.48 -18.11 -15.94
C GLU A 274 16.10 -17.52 -15.54
N GLY A 275 15.58 -16.61 -16.36
CA GLY A 275 14.29 -15.95 -16.16
C GLY A 275 14.40 -14.51 -15.65
N ASP A 276 13.25 -13.86 -15.57
CA ASP A 276 13.17 -12.41 -15.31
C ASP A 276 13.69 -12.01 -13.92
N ARG A 277 14.33 -10.84 -13.86
CA ARG A 277 14.85 -10.16 -12.66
C ARG A 277 14.43 -8.68 -12.65
N ALA A 278 14.45 -8.07 -11.47
CA ALA A 278 14.00 -6.69 -11.27
C ALA A 278 15.05 -5.70 -11.77
N PHE A 279 14.68 -4.86 -12.74
CA PHE A 279 15.58 -3.80 -13.22
C PHE A 279 15.91 -2.82 -12.08
N ASP A 280 14.93 -2.54 -11.22
CA ASP A 280 15.04 -1.72 -10.01
C ASP A 280 16.04 -2.25 -8.97
N ASP A 281 16.51 -3.50 -9.05
CA ASP A 281 17.60 -4.02 -8.22
C ASP A 281 18.91 -4.25 -8.97
N LEU A 282 18.93 -4.09 -10.30
CA LEU A 282 20.17 -3.92 -11.06
C LEU A 282 20.70 -2.48 -10.94
N ILE A 283 19.82 -1.49 -11.09
CA ILE A 283 20.21 -0.08 -10.93
C ILE A 283 20.59 0.23 -9.48
N GLY A 284 21.55 1.15 -9.32
CA GLY A 284 22.16 1.46 -8.02
C GLY A 284 23.30 0.54 -7.59
N ARG A 285 23.92 -0.15 -8.56
CA ARG A 285 25.08 -1.01 -8.36
C ARG A 285 26.12 -0.78 -9.44
N SER A 286 27.39 -0.76 -9.06
CA SER A 286 28.48 -0.27 -9.91
C SER A 286 28.65 -1.15 -11.15
N ASN A 287 28.56 -0.59 -12.36
CA ASN A 287 28.76 -1.31 -13.64
C ASN A 287 27.89 -2.58 -13.84
N GLY A 288 26.82 -2.76 -13.07
CA GLY A 288 25.99 -3.98 -13.05
C GLY A 288 26.54 -5.13 -12.19
N HIS A 289 27.61 -4.91 -11.44
CA HIS A 289 28.22 -5.85 -10.48
C HIS A 289 27.42 -5.91 -9.16
N PRO A 290 27.78 -6.75 -8.16
CA PRO A 290 26.92 -6.90 -6.99
C PRO A 290 27.10 -5.75 -5.97
N THR A 291 28.22 -5.01 -6.00
CA THR A 291 28.47 -3.85 -5.12
C THR A 291 27.38 -2.78 -5.28
N ARG A 292 26.68 -2.47 -4.18
CA ARG A 292 25.58 -1.49 -4.15
C ARG A 292 26.12 -0.12 -3.76
N TRP A 293 25.68 0.91 -4.48
CA TRP A 293 25.92 2.31 -4.13
C TRP A 293 24.61 3.08 -3.86
N CYS A 294 23.44 2.59 -4.27
CA CYS A 294 22.17 3.13 -3.79
C CYS A 294 21.04 2.10 -3.67
N PHE A 295 19.97 2.51 -2.97
CA PHE A 295 18.72 1.78 -2.83
C PHE A 295 17.61 2.46 -3.64
N CYS A 296 17.02 1.70 -4.56
CA CYS A 296 16.00 2.21 -5.46
C CYS A 296 14.58 1.91 -4.94
N GLY A 297 13.65 2.85 -5.15
CA GLY A 297 12.22 2.68 -4.95
C GLY A 297 11.44 3.24 -6.14
N ARG A 298 10.26 2.67 -6.45
CA ARG A 298 9.50 3.04 -7.66
C ARG A 298 8.08 3.54 -7.34
N LEU A 299 7.72 4.68 -7.92
CA LEU A 299 6.34 5.17 -8.01
C LEU A 299 5.63 4.58 -9.26
N ILE A 300 4.33 4.30 -9.17
CA ILE A 300 3.57 3.61 -10.20
C ILE A 300 2.07 3.95 -10.21
N GLY A 301 1.44 4.00 -11.39
CA GLY A 301 0.03 4.34 -11.57
C GLY A 301 -0.18 5.76 -12.09
N ASP A 302 -1.38 6.32 -11.91
CA ASP A 302 -1.72 7.67 -12.38
C ASP A 302 -1.23 8.78 -11.43
N ALA A 303 -1.43 10.05 -11.83
CA ALA A 303 -0.99 11.21 -11.06
C ALA A 303 -1.61 11.27 -9.66
N THR A 304 -2.90 10.93 -9.52
CA THR A 304 -3.61 10.89 -8.24
C THR A 304 -2.99 9.86 -7.30
N ALA A 305 -2.79 8.64 -7.81
CA ALA A 305 -2.21 7.55 -7.06
C ALA A 305 -0.77 7.85 -6.63
N ASN A 306 0.05 8.46 -7.48
CA ASN A 306 1.42 8.79 -7.14
C ASN A 306 1.55 9.96 -6.16
N VAL A 307 0.71 11.00 -6.28
CA VAL A 307 0.62 12.06 -5.28
C VAL A 307 0.15 11.50 -3.93
N TYR A 308 -0.88 10.65 -3.92
CA TYR A 308 -1.31 9.95 -2.70
C TYR A 308 -0.16 9.18 -2.04
N ARG A 309 0.61 8.40 -2.80
CA ARG A 309 1.72 7.61 -2.23
C ARG A 309 2.84 8.48 -1.70
N ALA A 310 3.24 9.52 -2.43
CA ALA A 310 4.24 10.48 -1.96
C ALA A 310 3.79 11.17 -0.67
N MET A 311 2.54 11.65 -0.60
CA MET A 311 2.01 12.29 0.61
C MET A 311 1.93 11.31 1.79
N CYS A 312 1.55 10.05 1.55
CA CYS A 312 1.60 9.02 2.59
C CYS A 312 3.04 8.83 3.12
N SER A 313 4.02 8.72 2.23
CA SER A 313 5.44 8.56 2.60
C SER A 313 6.05 9.76 3.31
N LEU A 314 5.55 10.98 3.06
CA LEU A 314 6.05 12.21 3.68
C LEU A 314 5.37 12.53 5.02
N PHE A 315 4.08 12.23 5.17
CA PHE A 315 3.24 12.75 6.27
C PHE A 315 2.56 11.70 7.15
N LEU A 316 2.63 10.41 6.82
CA LEU A 316 2.04 9.34 7.62
C LEU A 316 3.11 8.48 8.31
N GLN A 317 2.70 7.87 9.42
CA GLN A 317 3.42 6.83 10.14
C GLN A 317 2.41 5.75 10.56
N PRO A 318 2.76 4.45 10.48
CA PRO A 318 1.88 3.39 10.95
C PRO A 318 1.67 3.52 12.46
N ARG A 319 0.48 3.11 12.94
CA ARG A 319 0.16 3.05 14.39
C ARG A 319 0.04 1.61 14.90
N SER A 320 -0.17 0.68 13.98
CA SER A 320 -0.37 -0.73 14.23
C SER A 320 0.24 -1.55 13.10
N ALA A 321 0.62 -2.79 13.43
CA ALA A 321 1.17 -3.74 12.48
C ALA A 321 0.45 -5.08 12.56
N LEU A 322 0.18 -5.69 11.41
CA LEU A 322 -0.19 -7.10 11.30
C LEU A 322 1.03 -7.90 10.84
N LEU A 323 1.32 -8.99 11.52
CA LEU A 323 2.28 -10.01 11.10
C LEU A 323 1.52 -11.31 10.85
N TRP A 324 1.55 -11.77 9.60
CA TRP A 324 0.79 -12.92 9.12
C TRP A 324 1.74 -14.01 8.61
N ASN A 325 1.75 -15.17 9.26
CA ASN A 325 2.62 -16.29 8.89
C ASN A 325 1.79 -17.53 8.53
N ALA A 326 1.68 -17.81 7.23
CA ALA A 326 1.00 -19.01 6.71
C ALA A 326 1.91 -20.26 6.69
N PHE A 327 3.21 -20.13 6.95
CA PHE A 327 4.12 -21.27 7.06
C PHE A 327 4.24 -21.81 8.48
N ALA A 328 4.10 -23.12 8.63
CA ALA A 328 4.19 -23.82 9.92
C ALA A 328 5.36 -24.84 9.98
N ASP A 329 6.23 -24.91 8.97
CA ASP A 329 7.38 -25.84 8.98
C ASP A 329 8.40 -25.42 10.05
N PRO A 330 8.69 -26.26 11.06
CA PRO A 330 9.62 -25.93 12.13
C PRO A 330 11.10 -26.04 11.74
N LYS A 331 11.43 -26.42 10.49
CA LYS A 331 12.80 -26.63 10.01
C LYS A 331 13.33 -25.42 9.25
N SER A 332 14.62 -25.14 9.39
CA SER A 332 15.32 -24.15 8.56
C SER A 332 15.37 -24.64 7.10
N PRO A 333 15.21 -23.77 6.09
CA PRO A 333 15.11 -22.30 6.19
C PRO A 333 13.74 -21.74 6.61
N TRP A 334 12.64 -22.50 6.57
CA TRP A 334 11.29 -21.95 6.79
C TRP A 334 11.08 -21.39 8.20
N SER A 335 11.64 -22.05 9.23
CA SER A 335 11.64 -21.57 10.62
C SER A 335 12.18 -20.15 10.77
N ASP A 336 13.15 -19.76 9.93
CA ASP A 336 13.86 -18.49 10.03
C ASP A 336 12.97 -17.32 9.55
N TYR A 337 11.88 -17.62 8.84
CA TYR A 337 10.86 -16.69 8.37
C TYR A 337 9.60 -16.69 9.24
N ALA A 338 9.60 -17.41 10.36
CA ALA A 338 8.54 -17.32 11.36
C ALA A 338 8.48 -15.91 11.97
N MET A 339 7.27 -15.36 12.09
CA MET A 339 7.08 -13.96 12.49
C MET A 339 7.06 -13.71 14.00
N THR A 340 7.11 -14.74 14.84
CA THR A 340 7.03 -14.61 16.30
C THR A 340 8.10 -13.67 16.88
N VAL A 341 9.37 -13.83 16.48
CA VAL A 341 10.47 -12.97 16.95
C VAL A 341 10.33 -11.54 16.41
N ALA A 342 9.84 -11.39 15.18
CA ALA A 342 9.62 -10.10 14.55
C ALA A 342 8.51 -9.30 15.24
N ALA A 343 7.41 -9.98 15.62
CA ALA A 343 6.32 -9.39 16.38
C ALA A 343 6.80 -8.82 17.72
N SER A 344 7.60 -9.60 18.48
CA SER A 344 8.17 -9.13 19.76
C SER A 344 9.15 -7.96 19.60
N ARG A 345 9.93 -7.90 18.50
CA ARG A 345 10.85 -6.79 18.22
C ARG A 345 10.13 -5.49 17.81
N LEU A 346 8.96 -5.61 17.19
CA LEU A 346 8.18 -4.48 16.69
C LEU A 346 7.18 -3.92 17.72
N ALA A 347 6.78 -4.72 18.71
CA ALA A 347 5.84 -4.32 19.76
C ALA A 347 6.21 -3.04 20.56
N PRO A 348 7.50 -2.69 20.80
CA PRO A 348 7.88 -1.41 21.41
C PRO A 348 7.64 -0.19 20.50
N ILE A 349 7.40 -0.39 19.20
CA ILE A 349 7.30 0.65 18.17
C ILE A 349 5.84 0.79 17.71
N LEU A 350 5.12 -0.32 17.54
CA LEU A 350 3.76 -0.36 17.00
C LEU A 350 2.85 -1.29 17.80
N ALA A 351 1.53 -1.04 17.76
CA ALA A 351 0.56 -2.00 18.25
C ALA A 351 0.52 -3.24 17.32
N VAL A 352 1.11 -4.35 17.76
CA VAL A 352 1.28 -5.56 16.93
C VAL A 352 0.13 -6.56 17.11
N THR A 353 -0.41 -7.03 15.99
CA THR A 353 -1.22 -8.26 15.90
C THR A 353 -0.42 -9.33 15.14
N HIS A 354 -0.32 -10.54 15.69
CA HIS A 354 0.34 -11.68 15.05
C HIS A 354 -0.66 -12.83 14.82
N ARG A 355 -0.55 -13.50 13.67
CA ARG A 355 -1.40 -14.65 13.28
C ARG A 355 -0.53 -15.75 12.65
N SER A 356 -0.70 -16.97 13.15
CA SER A 356 0.00 -18.18 12.69
C SER A 356 -0.87 -19.43 12.93
N GLY A 357 -0.49 -20.57 12.34
CA GLY A 357 -1.21 -21.84 12.51
C GLY A 357 -2.67 -21.75 12.07
N GLU A 358 -3.59 -22.33 12.83
CA GLU A 358 -5.04 -22.28 12.55
C GLU A 358 -5.61 -20.85 12.49
N GLN A 359 -4.96 -19.88 13.15
CA GLN A 359 -5.38 -18.47 13.06
C GLN A 359 -4.96 -17.79 11.75
N ALA A 360 -4.04 -18.40 11.00
CA ALA A 360 -3.54 -17.92 9.72
C ALA A 360 -4.25 -18.56 8.50
N GLY A 361 -5.47 -19.03 8.69
CA GLY A 361 -6.38 -19.48 7.64
C GLY A 361 -7.24 -18.35 7.04
N LEU A 362 -7.96 -18.64 5.95
CA LEU A 362 -8.81 -17.71 5.20
C LEU A 362 -9.94 -17.12 6.06
N ALA A 363 -10.54 -17.90 6.95
CA ALA A 363 -11.50 -17.37 7.92
C ALA A 363 -10.85 -16.40 8.93
N GLY A 364 -9.58 -16.64 9.29
CA GLY A 364 -8.79 -15.72 10.09
C GLY A 364 -8.44 -14.44 9.34
N TRP A 365 -8.16 -14.54 8.04
CA TRP A 365 -7.77 -13.43 7.17
C TRP A 365 -8.91 -12.43 7.04
N HIS A 366 -10.10 -12.90 6.66
CA HIS A 366 -11.27 -12.04 6.60
C HIS A 366 -11.60 -11.43 7.96
N ARG A 367 -11.58 -12.19 9.06
CA ARG A 367 -11.85 -11.65 10.41
C ARG A 367 -10.84 -10.61 10.89
N VAL A 368 -9.56 -10.69 10.51
CA VAL A 368 -8.55 -9.73 10.99
C VAL A 368 -8.63 -8.39 10.24
N PHE A 369 -9.23 -8.39 9.05
CA PHE A 369 -9.41 -7.19 8.22
C PHE A 369 -10.88 -6.72 8.11
N ASP A 370 -11.82 -7.31 8.84
CA ASP A 370 -13.24 -6.94 8.77
C ASP A 370 -13.50 -5.57 9.44
N PRO A 371 -14.19 -4.60 8.80
CA PRO A 371 -14.65 -4.60 7.41
C PRO A 371 -13.63 -4.02 6.40
N VAL A 372 -12.56 -3.38 6.89
CA VAL A 372 -11.44 -2.84 6.10
C VAL A 372 -10.11 -3.00 6.83
N ASN A 373 -8.99 -3.10 6.10
CA ASN A 373 -7.67 -3.07 6.71
C ASN A 373 -7.37 -1.71 7.36
N ARG A 374 -7.09 -1.74 8.67
CA ARG A 374 -6.68 -0.60 9.51
C ARG A 374 -5.24 -0.72 10.05
N PHE A 375 -4.47 -1.71 9.59
CA PHE A 375 -3.06 -1.84 9.91
C PHE A 375 -2.21 -0.99 8.95
N GLY A 376 -1.42 -0.09 9.51
CA GLY A 376 -0.51 0.77 8.75
C GLY A 376 0.73 0.03 8.23
N LEU A 377 1.09 -1.10 8.86
CA LEU A 377 2.10 -2.04 8.37
C LEU A 377 1.50 -3.45 8.33
N VAL A 378 1.69 -4.16 7.21
CA VAL A 378 1.22 -5.53 7.01
C VAL A 378 2.39 -6.36 6.50
N MET A 379 2.93 -7.25 7.34
CA MET A 379 3.96 -8.22 6.97
C MET A 379 3.30 -9.58 6.74
N ILE A 380 3.58 -10.21 5.60
CA ILE A 380 2.97 -11.48 5.20
C ILE A 380 4.05 -12.46 4.74
N ASN A 381 4.00 -13.70 5.22
CA ASN A 381 4.79 -14.83 4.73
C ASN A 381 3.87 -15.95 4.23
N THR A 382 3.89 -16.20 2.93
CA THR A 382 3.01 -17.12 2.19
C THR A 382 3.68 -17.51 0.85
N HIS A 383 3.07 -18.40 0.06
CA HIS A 383 3.52 -18.77 -1.28
C HIS A 383 2.33 -18.95 -2.21
N GLY A 384 2.56 -18.90 -3.53
CA GLY A 384 1.50 -18.93 -4.51
C GLY A 384 1.91 -18.31 -5.85
N SER A 385 0.97 -17.63 -6.48
CA SER A 385 1.06 -17.10 -7.85
C SER A 385 0.77 -15.59 -7.87
N PRO A 386 0.82 -14.89 -9.04
CA PRO A 386 0.42 -13.49 -9.13
C PRO A 386 -0.98 -13.19 -8.56
N ARG A 387 -1.88 -14.18 -8.49
CA ARG A 387 -3.30 -14.04 -8.14
C ARG A 387 -3.77 -14.82 -6.92
N VAL A 388 -2.92 -15.69 -6.38
CA VAL A 388 -3.28 -16.66 -5.32
C VAL A 388 -2.21 -16.62 -4.23
N PHE A 389 -2.62 -16.56 -2.97
CA PHE A 389 -1.75 -16.67 -1.80
C PHE A 389 -2.23 -17.77 -0.86
N ASN A 390 -1.38 -18.76 -0.58
CA ASN A 390 -1.76 -19.92 0.20
C ASN A 390 -1.76 -19.60 1.71
N LEU A 391 -2.88 -19.87 2.36
CA LEU A 391 -3.10 -19.77 3.81
C LEU A 391 -3.09 -21.18 4.42
N THR A 392 -3.15 -21.30 5.75
CA THR A 392 -2.98 -22.61 6.41
C THR A 392 -4.13 -23.59 6.19
N ASP A 393 -5.32 -23.11 5.83
CA ASP A 393 -6.53 -23.91 5.54
C ASP A 393 -6.95 -23.87 4.06
N GLY A 394 -6.24 -23.14 3.19
CA GLY A 394 -6.54 -23.04 1.77
C GLY A 394 -6.05 -21.75 1.09
N PRO A 395 -6.27 -21.59 -0.23
CA PRO A 395 -5.86 -20.42 -0.99
C PRO A 395 -6.77 -19.20 -0.76
N GLY A 396 -6.16 -18.04 -0.50
CA GLY A 396 -6.72 -16.71 -0.77
C GLY A 396 -6.47 -16.27 -2.21
N VAL A 397 -7.34 -15.42 -2.75
CA VAL A 397 -7.26 -14.80 -4.09
C VAL A 397 -7.18 -13.28 -4.00
N THR A 398 -6.87 -12.60 -5.10
CA THR A 398 -6.72 -11.13 -5.11
C THR A 398 -7.94 -10.39 -4.61
N GLY A 399 -9.17 -10.81 -4.91
CA GLY A 399 -10.35 -10.18 -4.32
C GLY A 399 -10.53 -10.37 -2.80
N ASP A 400 -9.83 -11.32 -2.15
CA ASP A 400 -9.74 -11.41 -0.69
C ASP A 400 -8.78 -10.38 -0.08
N VAL A 401 -7.97 -9.67 -0.88
CA VAL A 401 -7.15 -8.55 -0.39
C VAL A 401 -8.10 -7.43 0.05
N PRO A 402 -8.05 -7.01 1.32
CA PRO A 402 -9.05 -6.10 1.88
C PRO A 402 -8.97 -4.70 1.27
N PRO A 403 -10.09 -3.94 1.23
CA PRO A 403 -10.04 -2.49 1.09
C PRO A 403 -9.23 -1.93 2.26
N SER A 404 -8.40 -0.90 2.05
CA SER A 404 -7.39 -0.50 3.02
C SER A 404 -7.44 0.99 3.35
N GLU A 405 -7.11 1.32 4.61
CA GLU A 405 -6.49 2.61 4.96
C GLU A 405 -5.06 2.66 4.36
N PRO A 406 -4.34 3.80 4.40
CA PRO A 406 -2.96 3.87 3.92
C PRO A 406 -2.07 2.86 4.65
N ALA A 407 -1.46 1.95 3.88
CA ALA A 407 -0.71 0.83 4.42
C ALA A 407 0.64 0.60 3.70
N ILE A 408 1.56 0.01 4.45
CA ILE A 408 2.85 -0.53 3.99
C ILE A 408 2.68 -2.05 3.95
N VAL A 409 2.93 -2.69 2.80
CA VAL A 409 2.76 -4.14 2.63
C VAL A 409 4.10 -4.80 2.31
N LEU A 410 4.54 -5.72 3.16
CA LEU A 410 5.81 -6.44 3.05
C LEU A 410 5.52 -7.93 2.89
N MET A 411 5.64 -8.46 1.67
CA MET A 411 5.14 -9.79 1.34
C MET A 411 6.24 -10.73 0.84
N ILE A 412 6.66 -11.62 1.74
CA ILE A 412 7.48 -12.81 1.43
C ILE A 412 6.56 -13.79 0.70
N HIS A 413 6.61 -13.76 -0.63
CA HIS A 413 5.77 -14.55 -1.53
C HIS A 413 6.28 -14.46 -2.97
N SER A 414 6.27 -15.59 -3.69
CA SER A 414 6.64 -15.67 -5.11
C SER A 414 5.64 -14.94 -6.00
N PHE A 415 6.10 -14.25 -7.06
CA PHE A 415 5.22 -13.54 -8.00
C PHE A 415 4.26 -12.49 -7.40
N SER A 416 4.37 -12.13 -6.12
CA SER A 416 3.42 -11.23 -5.46
C SER A 416 3.41 -9.81 -6.05
N ALA A 417 4.50 -9.41 -6.70
CA ALA A 417 4.67 -8.19 -7.49
C ALA A 417 4.87 -8.48 -8.98
N ALA A 418 4.29 -9.56 -9.53
CA ALA A 418 4.50 -9.94 -10.94
C ALA A 418 3.99 -8.89 -11.94
N ASP A 419 2.90 -8.20 -11.63
CA ASP A 419 2.45 -6.99 -12.33
C ASP A 419 1.71 -6.05 -11.36
N PRO A 420 2.39 -5.06 -10.77
CA PRO A 420 1.77 -4.07 -9.89
C PRO A 420 0.86 -3.05 -10.62
N THR A 421 0.75 -3.09 -11.96
CA THR A 421 -0.19 -2.24 -12.72
C THR A 421 -1.57 -2.87 -12.88
N ASP A 422 -1.67 -4.20 -12.94
CA ASP A 422 -2.95 -4.94 -12.98
C ASP A 422 -3.54 -5.06 -11.56
N PRO A 423 -4.68 -4.41 -11.24
CA PRO A 423 -5.36 -4.60 -9.95
C PRO A 423 -5.83 -6.03 -9.71
N GLY A 424 -5.84 -6.88 -10.74
CA GLY A 424 -6.10 -8.32 -10.67
C GLY A 424 -4.92 -9.17 -10.18
N THR A 425 -3.76 -8.59 -9.87
CA THR A 425 -2.65 -9.25 -9.14
C THR A 425 -2.60 -8.83 -7.66
N ILE A 426 -1.82 -9.53 -6.84
CA ILE A 426 -1.69 -9.25 -5.40
C ILE A 426 -1.15 -7.83 -5.13
N ALA A 427 0.01 -7.45 -5.70
CA ALA A 427 0.56 -6.11 -5.52
C ALA A 427 -0.36 -5.03 -6.10
N GLY A 428 -0.86 -5.22 -7.33
CA GLY A 428 -1.74 -4.25 -7.96
C GLY A 428 -3.03 -4.04 -7.17
N ARG A 429 -3.60 -5.11 -6.59
CA ARG A 429 -4.77 -5.02 -5.72
C ARG A 429 -4.46 -4.28 -4.42
N TRP A 430 -3.36 -4.58 -3.72
CA TRP A 430 -2.96 -3.84 -2.52
C TRP A 430 -2.75 -2.35 -2.82
N LEU A 431 -2.03 -2.03 -3.90
CA LEU A 431 -1.75 -0.66 -4.35
C LEU A 431 -3.01 0.12 -4.73
N ALA A 432 -4.00 -0.54 -5.36
CA ALA A 432 -5.29 0.05 -5.67
C ALA A 432 -6.18 0.19 -4.41
N ASN A 433 -6.13 -0.79 -3.50
CA ASN A 433 -6.87 -0.75 -2.25
C ASN A 433 -6.33 0.26 -1.24
N GLY A 434 -5.13 0.82 -1.44
CA GLY A 434 -4.61 1.96 -0.67
C GLY A 434 -3.18 1.80 -0.15
N ALA A 435 -2.48 0.71 -0.46
CA ALA A 435 -1.07 0.57 -0.10
C ALA A 435 -0.22 1.65 -0.79
N PHE A 436 0.65 2.29 -0.01
CA PHE A 436 1.56 3.32 -0.51
C PHE A 436 3.01 2.87 -0.60
N ILE A 437 3.37 1.84 0.16
CA ILE A 437 4.61 1.08 -0.03
C ILE A 437 4.25 -0.39 -0.19
N TYR A 438 4.87 -1.06 -1.17
CA TYR A 438 4.75 -2.50 -1.38
C TYR A 438 6.13 -3.11 -1.63
N PHE A 439 6.45 -4.19 -0.94
CA PHE A 439 7.65 -5.00 -1.17
C PHE A 439 7.29 -6.45 -1.41
N GLY A 440 7.85 -7.04 -2.47
CA GLY A 440 7.58 -8.42 -2.87
C GLY A 440 8.44 -8.87 -4.06
N SER A 441 8.05 -9.96 -4.71
CA SER A 441 8.80 -10.54 -5.84
C SER A 441 8.01 -10.53 -7.14
N MET A 442 8.64 -10.14 -8.25
CA MET A 442 8.02 -10.21 -9.59
C MET A 442 8.03 -11.62 -10.21
N ASN A 443 8.87 -12.51 -9.70
CA ASN A 443 9.08 -13.87 -10.21
C ASN A 443 9.27 -14.84 -9.02
N GLU A 444 9.67 -16.09 -9.22
CA GLU A 444 10.03 -17.02 -8.15
C GLU A 444 11.40 -16.63 -7.52
N PRO A 445 11.47 -16.14 -6.27
CA PRO A 445 12.68 -15.52 -5.74
C PRO A 445 13.59 -16.46 -4.96
N PHE A 446 13.12 -17.65 -4.55
CA PHE A 446 13.57 -18.34 -3.33
C PHE A 446 13.24 -17.59 -2.04
N LEU A 447 12.92 -18.35 -0.99
CA LEU A 447 12.71 -17.82 0.36
C LEU A 447 13.91 -17.01 0.88
N ARG A 448 15.14 -17.48 0.62
CA ARG A 448 16.39 -16.83 1.09
C ARG A 448 16.73 -15.50 0.43
N ALA A 449 15.99 -15.06 -0.60
CA ALA A 449 16.20 -13.73 -1.19
C ALA A 449 15.61 -12.62 -0.32
N PHE A 450 14.55 -12.92 0.40
CA PHE A 450 14.02 -12.02 1.42
C PHE A 450 14.93 -12.04 2.64
N ARG A 451 15.07 -10.92 3.35
CA ARG A 451 15.64 -10.97 4.70
C ARG A 451 14.64 -11.59 5.69
N PRO A 452 15.11 -12.35 6.69
CA PRO A 452 14.26 -12.83 7.78
C PRO A 452 13.46 -11.69 8.45
N PRO A 453 12.16 -11.85 8.75
CA PRO A 453 11.34 -10.82 9.40
C PRO A 453 11.94 -10.30 10.72
N SER A 454 12.64 -11.17 11.45
CA SER A 454 13.34 -10.81 12.69
C SER A 454 14.49 -9.82 12.45
N LEU A 455 15.21 -9.91 11.32
CA LEU A 455 16.23 -8.95 10.92
C LEU A 455 15.57 -7.65 10.42
N VAL A 456 14.56 -7.73 9.55
CA VAL A 456 13.84 -6.56 9.04
C VAL A 456 13.31 -5.69 10.19
N THR A 457 12.69 -6.31 11.20
CA THR A 457 12.18 -5.60 12.38
C THR A 457 13.28 -5.04 13.30
N ALA A 458 14.45 -5.67 13.36
CA ALA A 458 15.60 -5.08 14.06
C ALA A 458 16.15 -3.84 13.33
N LEU A 459 16.25 -3.88 11.99
CA LEU A 459 16.68 -2.73 11.19
C LEU A 459 15.67 -1.58 11.23
N ILE A 460 14.37 -1.88 11.30
CA ILE A 460 13.32 -0.89 11.58
C ILE A 460 13.52 -0.25 12.97
N ALA A 461 13.84 -1.04 14.00
CA ALA A 461 14.13 -0.53 15.35
C ALA A 461 15.44 0.27 15.44
N GLU A 462 16.31 0.15 14.45
CA GLU A 462 17.53 0.95 14.27
C GLU A 462 17.27 2.21 13.39
N ASP A 463 15.99 2.55 13.12
CA ASP A 463 15.54 3.70 12.31
C ASP A 463 15.93 3.68 10.82
N LEU A 464 16.35 2.54 10.25
CA LEU A 464 16.75 2.46 8.84
C LEU A 464 15.56 2.66 7.88
N PRO A 465 15.77 3.26 6.69
CA PRO A 465 14.76 3.28 5.63
C PRO A 465 14.35 1.88 5.20
N LEU A 466 13.07 1.68 4.86
CA LEU A 466 12.52 0.36 4.56
C LEU A 466 13.18 -0.30 3.34
N SER A 467 13.50 0.46 2.29
CA SER A 467 14.22 -0.07 1.12
C SER A 467 15.56 -0.71 1.52
N VAL A 468 16.27 -0.06 2.45
CA VAL A 468 17.52 -0.53 3.04
C VAL A 468 17.28 -1.72 3.95
N ALA A 469 16.26 -1.70 4.80
CA ALA A 469 15.94 -2.78 5.74
C ALA A 469 15.52 -4.09 5.03
N LEU A 470 14.99 -3.99 3.81
CA LEU A 470 14.42 -5.12 3.06
C LEU A 470 15.36 -5.72 2.00
N ARG A 471 16.08 -4.88 1.25
CA ARG A 471 16.97 -5.35 0.17
C ARG A 471 18.31 -5.81 0.71
N GLN A 472 18.75 -6.99 0.29
CA GLN A 472 20.07 -7.52 0.60
C GLN A 472 21.18 -6.74 -0.14
N SER A 473 22.36 -6.74 0.46
CA SER A 473 23.62 -6.26 -0.13
C SER A 473 24.71 -7.33 0.07
N PRO A 474 25.72 -7.48 -0.82
CA PRO A 474 26.83 -8.39 -0.57
C PRO A 474 27.65 -7.82 0.59
N PRO A 475 27.71 -8.45 1.78
CA PRO A 475 28.01 -9.89 1.98
C PRO A 475 26.85 -10.91 2.09
N GLU A 476 25.59 -10.51 1.98
CA GLU A 476 24.45 -11.42 2.20
C GLU A 476 24.24 -12.43 1.04
N VAL A 477 23.61 -13.57 1.38
CA VAL A 477 23.55 -14.80 0.54
C VAL A 477 22.98 -14.58 -0.86
N LEU A 478 22.00 -13.70 -1.02
CA LEU A 478 21.44 -13.29 -2.31
C LEU A 478 21.50 -11.76 -2.46
N GLY A 479 22.64 -11.18 -2.06
CA GLY A 479 22.91 -9.74 -2.12
C GLY A 479 23.10 -9.16 -3.51
N GLN A 480 23.21 -9.97 -4.57
CA GLN A 480 23.33 -9.56 -5.99
C GLN A 480 21.99 -9.09 -6.63
N PRO A 481 21.98 -8.49 -7.85
CA PRO A 481 20.74 -8.16 -8.58
C PRO A 481 19.78 -9.34 -8.68
N TRP A 482 18.56 -9.18 -8.13
CA TRP A 482 17.60 -10.28 -8.01
C TRP A 482 16.15 -9.91 -8.41
N ARG A 483 15.19 -10.71 -7.95
CA ARG A 483 13.76 -10.71 -8.35
C ARG A 483 12.85 -9.86 -7.45
N LEU A 484 13.41 -9.15 -6.48
CA LEU A 484 12.67 -8.41 -5.45
C LEU A 484 12.55 -6.93 -5.79
N LEU A 485 11.38 -6.35 -5.47
CA LEU A 485 11.02 -4.98 -5.80
C LEU A 485 10.49 -4.22 -4.61
N PHE A 486 10.87 -2.95 -4.54
CA PHE A 486 10.38 -1.97 -3.57
C PHE A 486 9.63 -0.87 -4.31
N LEU A 487 8.31 -0.82 -4.12
CA LEU A 487 7.42 0.17 -4.71
C LEU A 487 7.09 1.20 -3.61
N GLY A 488 7.29 2.48 -3.88
CA GLY A 488 7.18 3.59 -2.93
C GLY A 488 8.50 4.33 -2.68
N ASP A 489 8.48 5.29 -1.75
CA ASP A 489 9.61 6.14 -1.38
C ASP A 489 10.74 5.32 -0.68
N PRO A 490 11.95 5.25 -1.27
CA PRO A 490 13.04 4.45 -0.70
C PRO A 490 13.60 5.04 0.60
N LEU A 491 13.41 6.33 0.88
CA LEU A 491 13.81 6.99 2.13
C LEU A 491 12.81 6.80 3.28
N TYR A 492 11.66 6.17 3.04
CA TYR A 492 10.64 6.02 4.07
C TYR A 492 11.15 5.20 5.28
N ARG A 493 11.03 5.78 6.48
CA ARG A 493 11.37 5.16 7.77
C ARG A 493 10.09 4.95 8.58
N ILE A 494 10.04 3.88 9.37
CA ILE A 494 9.06 3.74 10.46
C ILE A 494 9.72 4.26 11.72
N LEU A 495 9.16 5.32 12.29
CA LEU A 495 9.70 6.00 13.47
C LEU A 495 9.00 5.53 14.75
N PRO A 496 9.70 5.46 15.89
CA PRO A 496 9.08 5.14 17.17
C PRO A 496 8.07 6.22 17.62
N PRO A 497 7.04 5.86 18.42
CA PRO A 497 6.09 6.79 18.98
C PRO A 497 6.78 7.92 19.74
N GLY A 498 6.24 9.14 19.65
CA GLY A 498 6.79 10.32 20.33
C GLY A 498 7.84 11.11 19.53
N ARG A 499 8.37 10.59 18.41
CA ARG A 499 9.19 11.39 17.47
C ARG A 499 8.41 12.32 16.54
N SER A 500 7.08 12.31 16.61
CA SER A 500 6.24 13.23 15.84
C SER A 500 6.35 14.66 16.40
N VAL A 501 6.97 15.57 15.66
CA VAL A 501 6.91 17.01 15.94
C VAL A 501 5.44 17.47 15.88
N PRO A 502 4.94 18.28 16.85
CA PRO A 502 3.59 18.82 16.80
C PRO A 502 3.32 19.59 15.51
N ARG A 503 2.15 19.35 14.89
CA ARG A 503 1.73 20.07 13.69
C ARG A 503 1.40 21.52 14.03
N LEU A 504 1.72 22.44 13.13
CA LEU A 504 1.44 23.86 13.24
C LEU A 504 -0.03 24.14 12.90
N PRO A 505 -0.91 24.59 13.84
CA PRO A 505 -2.35 24.70 13.57
C PRO A 505 -2.72 25.75 12.50
N ARG A 506 -1.87 26.76 12.31
CA ARG A 506 -2.10 27.87 11.37
C ARG A 506 -0.77 28.37 10.83
N TRP A 507 -0.72 28.62 9.53
CA TRP A 507 0.37 29.32 8.86
C TRP A 507 -0.22 30.44 8.00
N ASP A 508 0.10 31.70 8.32
CA ASP A 508 -0.62 32.87 7.79
C ASP A 508 -0.61 33.02 6.25
N PRO A 509 0.49 32.72 5.51
CA PRO A 509 0.51 32.83 4.05
C PRO A 509 -0.59 32.04 3.32
N ILE A 510 -1.13 30.99 3.95
CA ILE A 510 -2.19 30.14 3.39
C ILE A 510 -3.44 30.05 4.29
N ALA A 511 -3.52 30.88 5.32
CA ALA A 511 -4.60 30.81 6.31
C ALA A 511 -5.98 31.11 5.70
N ASP A 512 -6.06 31.98 4.70
CA ASP A 512 -7.34 32.38 4.08
C ASP A 512 -7.79 31.47 2.93
N TRP A 513 -7.11 30.35 2.69
CA TRP A 513 -7.50 29.40 1.64
C TRP A 513 -8.90 28.79 1.93
N PRO A 514 -9.77 28.62 0.91
CA PRO A 514 -11.14 28.12 1.08
C PRO A 514 -11.23 26.77 1.81
N ALA A 515 -11.71 26.79 3.06
CA ALA A 515 -11.87 25.60 3.87
C ALA A 515 -13.19 24.86 3.61
N TYR A 516 -13.15 23.53 3.63
CA TYR A 516 -14.34 22.70 3.77
C TYR A 516 -14.89 22.87 5.18
N ARG A 517 -16.16 23.25 5.29
CA ARG A 517 -16.90 23.50 6.54
C ARG A 517 -18.15 22.61 6.57
N GLU A 518 -18.90 22.65 7.66
CA GLU A 518 -20.24 22.04 7.70
C GLU A 518 -21.16 22.72 6.66
N PHE A 519 -21.89 21.92 5.89
CA PHE A 519 -22.90 22.40 4.94
C PHE A 519 -24.27 21.90 5.38
N LEU A 520 -25.28 22.79 5.35
CA LEU A 520 -26.67 22.41 5.62
C LEU A 520 -27.12 21.34 4.61
N LYS A 521 -27.85 20.35 5.12
CA LYS A 521 -28.47 19.31 4.30
C LYS A 521 -29.45 19.96 3.31
N PRO A 522 -29.38 19.66 2.00
CA PRO A 522 -30.30 20.21 1.03
C PRO A 522 -31.72 19.68 1.24
N ASP A 523 -32.71 20.44 0.76
CA ASP A 523 -34.12 20.04 0.81
C ASP A 523 -34.36 18.64 0.18
N PRO A 524 -35.36 17.88 0.66
CA PRO A 524 -35.70 16.56 0.10
C PRO A 524 -36.04 16.59 -1.40
N GLY A 525 -36.47 17.73 -1.94
CA GLY A 525 -36.75 17.94 -3.36
C GLY A 525 -35.56 18.40 -4.21
N ALA A 526 -34.36 18.54 -3.64
CA ALA A 526 -33.16 18.92 -4.38
C ALA A 526 -32.70 17.83 -5.35
N SER A 527 -32.10 18.23 -6.48
CA SER A 527 -31.58 17.28 -7.47
C SER A 527 -30.46 16.40 -6.91
N ASP A 528 -30.32 15.21 -7.47
CA ASP A 528 -29.34 14.23 -7.00
C ASP A 528 -27.88 14.69 -7.15
N ASP A 529 -27.55 15.50 -8.15
CA ASP A 529 -26.21 16.14 -8.25
C ASP A 529 -25.94 17.13 -7.10
N VAL A 530 -26.95 17.89 -6.65
CA VAL A 530 -26.83 18.79 -5.49
C VAL A 530 -26.66 17.98 -4.21
N ARG A 531 -27.42 16.90 -4.05
CA ARG A 531 -27.33 15.98 -2.91
C ARG A 531 -25.98 15.28 -2.86
N LEU A 532 -25.44 14.81 -4.00
CA LEU A 532 -24.10 14.23 -4.10
C LEU A 532 -22.99 15.24 -3.74
N ASN A 533 -23.07 16.46 -4.27
CA ASN A 533 -22.11 17.53 -3.96
C ASN A 533 -22.11 17.89 -2.47
N TRP A 534 -23.29 17.94 -1.84
CA TRP A 534 -23.40 18.10 -0.39
C TRP A 534 -22.82 16.90 0.37
N ALA A 535 -23.13 15.67 -0.04
CA ALA A 535 -22.65 14.45 0.60
C ALA A 535 -21.11 14.36 0.56
N LEU A 536 -20.50 14.64 -0.59
CA LEU A 536 -19.04 14.71 -0.78
C LEU A 536 -18.38 15.72 0.18
N LYS A 537 -18.89 16.96 0.20
CA LYS A 537 -18.37 18.03 1.08
C LYS A 537 -18.53 17.69 2.56
N THR A 538 -19.67 17.10 2.92
CA THR A 538 -19.98 16.67 4.29
C THR A 538 -19.05 15.55 4.73
N ALA A 539 -18.76 14.59 3.85
CA ALA A 539 -17.82 13.52 4.14
C ALA A 539 -16.39 14.07 4.34
N ILE A 540 -15.91 14.95 3.44
CA ILE A 540 -14.61 15.62 3.59
C ILE A 540 -14.53 16.40 4.92
N PHE A 541 -15.58 17.14 5.28
CA PHE A 541 -15.65 17.84 6.57
C PHE A 541 -15.57 16.87 7.76
N ARG A 542 -16.32 15.76 7.73
CA ARG A 542 -16.31 14.72 8.79
C ARG A 542 -14.96 14.00 8.97
N LEU A 543 -14.05 14.09 8.00
CA LEU A 543 -12.70 13.53 8.10
C LEU A 543 -11.67 14.50 8.72
N GLN A 544 -12.07 15.73 9.06
CA GLN A 544 -11.25 16.64 9.86
C GLN A 544 -11.22 16.17 11.33
N GLY A 545 -10.04 16.16 11.96
CA GLY A 545 -9.86 15.69 13.33
C GLY A 545 -10.60 16.51 14.38
N GLU A 546 -10.88 17.78 14.09
CA GLU A 546 -11.59 18.72 14.97
C GLU A 546 -13.08 18.87 14.61
N ALA A 547 -13.59 18.18 13.59
CA ALA A 547 -14.97 18.35 13.15
C ALA A 547 -15.99 17.98 14.24
N ARG A 548 -16.80 18.96 14.61
CA ARG A 548 -17.98 18.81 15.48
C ARG A 548 -19.24 19.11 14.65
N PRO A 549 -19.81 18.12 13.95
CA PRO A 549 -21.05 18.34 13.20
C PRO A 549 -22.17 18.70 14.17
N ARG A 550 -22.91 19.78 13.85
CA ARG A 550 -24.08 20.25 14.60
C ARG A 550 -25.30 19.36 14.35
N GLN A 551 -25.32 18.66 13.22
CA GLN A 551 -26.40 17.75 12.83
C GLN A 551 -25.91 16.30 12.79
N ARG A 552 -26.75 15.37 13.29
CA ARG A 552 -26.50 13.92 13.12
C ARG A 552 -26.85 13.52 11.69
N ILE A 553 -25.83 13.20 10.89
CA ILE A 553 -25.97 12.86 9.47
C ILE A 553 -25.67 11.38 9.25
N ASP A 554 -26.67 10.64 8.74
CA ASP A 554 -26.49 9.29 8.20
C ASP A 554 -26.14 9.41 6.70
N LEU A 555 -24.84 9.56 6.44
CA LEU A 555 -24.30 9.74 5.09
C LEU A 555 -24.59 8.54 4.20
N ALA A 556 -24.55 7.31 4.76
CA ALA A 556 -24.84 6.09 4.03
C ALA A 556 -26.31 6.04 3.59
N ALA A 557 -27.25 6.39 4.46
CA ALA A 557 -28.67 6.48 4.10
C ALA A 557 -28.93 7.59 3.07
N ASP A 558 -28.26 8.74 3.18
CA ASP A 558 -28.42 9.84 2.23
C ASP A 558 -27.87 9.53 0.84
N LEU A 559 -26.72 8.86 0.76
CA LEU A 559 -26.18 8.33 -0.51
C LEU A 559 -27.07 7.23 -1.08
N LEU A 560 -27.58 6.33 -0.25
CA LEU A 560 -28.54 5.31 -0.68
C LEU A 560 -29.88 5.88 -1.16
N ALA A 561 -30.22 7.12 -0.82
CA ALA A 561 -31.43 7.79 -1.29
C ALA A 561 -31.22 8.57 -2.60
N ILE A 562 -30.03 8.55 -3.21
CA ILE A 562 -29.74 9.13 -4.54
C ILE A 562 -30.01 8.09 -5.63
N GLU A 563 -30.65 8.50 -6.73
CA GLU A 563 -30.83 7.65 -7.91
C GLU A 563 -29.66 7.84 -8.88
N ARG A 564 -28.72 6.88 -8.89
CA ARG A 564 -27.52 6.88 -9.75
C ARG A 564 -27.81 7.25 -11.21
N GLU A 565 -28.93 6.79 -11.75
CA GLU A 565 -29.26 7.04 -13.16
C GLU A 565 -29.68 8.48 -13.46
N ARG A 566 -30.14 9.25 -12.46
CA ARG A 566 -30.40 10.69 -12.57
C ARG A 566 -29.12 11.52 -12.55
N LEU A 567 -28.02 10.98 -12.02
CA LEU A 567 -26.73 11.67 -11.99
C LEU A 567 -26.10 11.77 -13.38
N GLY A 568 -25.49 12.92 -13.65
CA GLY A 568 -24.69 13.12 -14.86
C GLY A 568 -23.54 12.10 -14.97
N ARG A 569 -23.30 11.55 -16.16
CA ARG A 569 -22.29 10.48 -16.39
C ARG A 569 -20.91 10.77 -15.79
N ARG A 570 -20.49 12.04 -15.74
CA ARG A 570 -19.20 12.47 -15.18
C ARG A 570 -19.09 12.34 -13.65
N VAL A 571 -20.20 12.37 -12.91
CA VAL A 571 -20.21 12.29 -11.43
C VAL A 571 -20.62 10.91 -10.92
N ARG A 572 -21.12 10.01 -11.78
CA ARG A 572 -21.40 8.61 -11.41
C ARG A 572 -20.20 7.90 -10.75
N PRO A 573 -18.94 8.02 -11.24
CA PRO A 573 -17.79 7.41 -10.56
C PRO A 573 -17.53 7.99 -9.16
N ILE A 574 -17.79 9.28 -8.95
CA ILE A 574 -17.65 9.95 -7.64
C ILE A 574 -18.71 9.39 -6.66
N TYR A 575 -19.94 9.22 -7.13
CA TYR A 575 -21.01 8.57 -6.36
C TYR A 575 -20.68 7.11 -6.04
N ASP A 576 -20.29 6.32 -7.04
CA ASP A 576 -19.96 4.90 -6.88
C ASP A 576 -18.82 4.71 -5.85
N ALA A 577 -17.77 5.54 -5.91
CA ALA A 577 -16.66 5.53 -4.95
C ALA A 577 -17.04 6.02 -3.53
N LEU A 578 -17.85 7.07 -3.42
CA LEU A 578 -18.28 7.63 -2.14
C LEU A 578 -19.26 6.72 -1.40
N LEU A 579 -20.16 6.06 -2.15
CA LEU A 579 -21.04 5.02 -1.64
C LEU A 579 -20.22 3.83 -1.14
N ALA A 580 -19.18 3.43 -1.87
CA ALA A 580 -18.31 2.33 -1.48
C ALA A 580 -17.51 2.62 -0.20
N ASP A 581 -16.87 3.80 -0.07
CA ASP A 581 -16.18 4.17 1.18
C ASP A 581 -17.16 4.19 2.36
N SER A 582 -18.31 4.85 2.21
CA SER A 582 -19.30 4.95 3.30
C SER A 582 -19.85 3.60 3.73
N LEU A 583 -20.20 2.69 2.82
CA LEU A 583 -20.78 1.40 3.17
C LEU A 583 -19.73 0.39 3.66
N LEU A 584 -18.49 0.44 3.18
CA LEU A 584 -17.43 -0.45 3.68
C LEU A 584 -16.96 -0.06 5.08
N GLN A 585 -16.92 1.23 5.43
CA GLN A 585 -16.58 1.66 6.80
C GLN A 585 -17.64 1.25 7.83
N ASP A 586 -18.90 1.10 7.40
CA ASP A 586 -20.05 0.74 8.24
C ASP A 586 -20.33 -0.79 8.30
N ASP A 587 -19.46 -1.66 7.73
CA ASP A 587 -19.68 -3.12 7.53
C ASP A 587 -20.99 -3.45 6.79
N ARG A 588 -21.26 -2.75 5.68
CA ARG A 588 -22.46 -2.91 4.84
C ARG A 588 -22.10 -3.37 3.42
N ALA A 589 -21.15 -4.31 3.33
CA ALA A 589 -20.65 -4.84 2.05
C ALA A 589 -21.75 -5.55 1.22
N ASP A 590 -22.77 -6.11 1.87
CA ASP A 590 -23.94 -6.71 1.22
C ASP A 590 -24.85 -5.67 0.54
N VAL A 591 -25.10 -4.55 1.22
CA VAL A 591 -25.83 -3.40 0.66
C VAL A 591 -25.05 -2.79 -0.50
N LEU A 592 -23.71 -2.70 -0.37
CA LEU A 592 -22.85 -2.20 -1.45
C LEU A 592 -22.88 -3.13 -2.66
N LEU A 593 -22.73 -4.45 -2.47
CA LEU A 593 -22.82 -5.42 -3.56
C LEU A 593 -24.16 -5.32 -4.28
N ALA A 594 -25.27 -5.34 -3.52
CA ALA A 594 -26.62 -5.24 -4.08
C ALA A 594 -26.88 -3.91 -4.83
N ARG A 595 -26.11 -2.85 -4.54
CA ARG A 595 -26.12 -1.59 -5.29
C ARG A 595 -25.25 -1.65 -6.54
N LEU A 596 -23.99 -2.05 -6.42
CA LEU A 596 -23.04 -2.07 -7.55
C LEU A 596 -23.39 -3.13 -8.60
N ALA A 597 -23.93 -4.28 -8.20
CA ALA A 597 -24.37 -5.34 -9.12
C ALA A 597 -25.46 -4.87 -10.11
N ARG A 598 -26.26 -3.86 -9.74
CA ARG A 598 -27.29 -3.26 -10.62
C ARG A 598 -26.72 -2.37 -11.72
N ILE A 599 -25.45 -1.96 -11.61
CA ILE A 599 -24.78 -1.18 -12.66
C ILE A 599 -24.59 -2.11 -13.88
N PRO A 600 -25.03 -1.73 -15.09
CA PRO A 600 -24.81 -2.53 -16.31
C PRO A 600 -23.33 -2.85 -16.51
N ALA A 601 -22.99 -4.07 -16.94
CA ALA A 601 -21.58 -4.52 -17.02
C ALA A 601 -20.69 -3.59 -17.88
N ALA A 602 -21.25 -3.02 -18.95
CA ALA A 602 -20.59 -2.04 -19.82
C ALA A 602 -20.33 -0.67 -19.14
N GLU A 603 -21.07 -0.32 -18.09
CA GLU A 603 -20.86 0.91 -17.30
C GLU A 603 -19.94 0.71 -16.08
N ARG A 604 -19.61 -0.53 -15.71
CA ARG A 604 -18.78 -0.81 -14.53
C ARG A 604 -17.32 -0.41 -14.78
N THR A 605 -16.88 0.66 -14.11
CA THR A 605 -15.47 1.07 -14.07
C THR A 605 -14.59 -0.03 -13.44
N PRO A 606 -13.25 -0.02 -13.65
CA PRO A 606 -12.35 -0.96 -12.99
C PRO A 606 -12.47 -0.96 -11.46
N SER A 607 -12.67 0.22 -10.84
CA SER A 607 -12.91 0.36 -9.40
C SER A 607 -14.20 -0.35 -8.94
N VAL A 608 -15.31 -0.16 -9.67
CA VAL A 608 -16.60 -0.83 -9.39
C VAL A 608 -16.47 -2.35 -9.54
N ARG A 609 -15.78 -2.85 -10.58
CA ARG A 609 -15.56 -4.30 -10.78
C ARG A 609 -14.80 -4.92 -9.60
N ARG A 610 -13.71 -4.28 -9.18
CA ARG A 610 -12.93 -4.68 -7.99
C ARG A 610 -13.78 -4.67 -6.72
N GLN A 611 -14.57 -3.62 -6.49
CA GLN A 611 -15.42 -3.52 -5.31
C GLN A 611 -16.49 -4.63 -5.25
N ILE A 612 -17.11 -4.96 -6.39
CA ILE A 612 -18.03 -6.10 -6.51
C ILE A 612 -17.32 -7.40 -6.11
N GLU A 613 -16.17 -7.69 -6.72
CA GLU A 613 -15.40 -8.93 -6.47
C GLU A 613 -15.01 -9.07 -4.99
N THR A 614 -14.49 -7.99 -4.37
CA THR A 614 -14.13 -7.99 -2.95
C THR A 614 -15.35 -8.17 -2.04
N CYS A 615 -16.49 -7.53 -2.34
CA CYS A 615 -17.71 -7.74 -1.56
C CYS A 615 -18.24 -9.18 -1.71
N GLN A 616 -18.23 -9.73 -2.93
CA GLN A 616 -18.64 -11.11 -3.19
C GLN A 616 -17.79 -12.11 -2.41
N LEU A 617 -16.47 -11.95 -2.37
CA LEU A 617 -15.58 -12.86 -1.63
C LEU A 617 -15.69 -12.71 -0.11
N ALA A 618 -15.80 -11.49 0.40
CA ALA A 618 -16.04 -11.25 1.83
C ALA A 618 -17.38 -11.85 2.29
N MET A 619 -18.45 -11.62 1.52
CA MET A 619 -19.77 -12.23 1.80
C MET A 619 -19.74 -13.74 1.68
N LEU A 620 -19.08 -14.29 0.65
CA LEU A 620 -18.91 -15.73 0.50
C LEU A 620 -18.20 -16.33 1.71
N GLN A 621 -17.13 -15.70 2.20
CA GLN A 621 -16.44 -16.17 3.39
C GLN A 621 -17.31 -16.08 4.66
N LYS A 622 -18.09 -15.00 4.84
CA LYS A 622 -19.07 -14.89 5.93
C LYS A 622 -20.13 -16.02 5.83
N LEU A 623 -20.60 -16.37 4.64
CA LEU A 623 -21.57 -17.47 4.41
C LEU A 623 -20.96 -18.87 4.61
N VAL A 624 -19.72 -19.09 4.16
CA VAL A 624 -18.96 -20.34 4.35
C VAL A 624 -18.69 -20.58 5.84
N ALA A 625 -18.27 -19.56 6.58
CA ALA A 625 -18.06 -19.64 8.03
C ALA A 625 -19.37 -19.99 8.77
N ASN A 626 -20.51 -19.44 8.34
CA ASN A 626 -21.83 -19.74 8.87
C ASN A 626 -22.44 -21.06 8.34
N ARG A 627 -21.76 -21.74 7.41
CA ARG A 627 -22.18 -22.99 6.75
C ARG A 627 -23.52 -22.90 6.00
N ASP A 628 -23.86 -21.71 5.49
CA ASP A 628 -25.09 -21.44 4.75
C ASP A 628 -24.91 -21.78 3.25
N VAL A 629 -25.12 -23.06 2.94
CA VAL A 629 -24.93 -23.61 1.58
C VAL A 629 -25.91 -23.00 0.57
N ALA A 630 -27.13 -22.67 0.99
CA ALA A 630 -28.15 -22.15 0.09
C ALA A 630 -27.72 -20.77 -0.43
N ARG A 631 -27.43 -19.84 0.48
CA ARG A 631 -27.01 -18.47 0.13
C ARG A 631 -25.62 -18.44 -0.48
N ALA A 632 -24.69 -19.30 -0.06
CA ALA A 632 -23.38 -19.43 -0.71
C ALA A 632 -23.53 -19.87 -2.17
N GLY A 633 -24.45 -20.80 -2.45
CA GLY A 633 -24.79 -21.22 -3.82
C GLY A 633 -25.51 -20.15 -4.65
N ASP A 634 -26.35 -19.31 -4.04
CA ASP A 634 -26.95 -18.13 -4.72
C ASP A 634 -25.88 -17.11 -5.13
N LEU A 635 -24.97 -16.77 -4.21
CA LEU A 635 -23.89 -15.82 -4.44
C LEU A 635 -22.88 -16.35 -5.46
N TRP A 636 -22.52 -17.63 -5.40
CA TRP A 636 -21.73 -18.28 -6.44
C TRP A 636 -22.39 -18.21 -7.81
N ALA A 637 -23.71 -18.43 -7.90
CA ALA A 637 -24.42 -18.33 -9.17
C ALA A 637 -24.45 -16.90 -9.73
N GLU A 638 -24.40 -15.87 -8.87
CA GLU A 638 -24.19 -14.48 -9.28
C GLU A 638 -22.77 -14.25 -9.84
N VAL A 639 -21.74 -14.74 -9.14
CA VAL A 639 -20.35 -14.69 -9.59
C VAL A 639 -20.20 -15.36 -10.96
N VAL A 640 -20.76 -16.56 -11.16
CA VAL A 640 -20.71 -17.28 -12.44
C VAL A 640 -21.29 -16.43 -13.58
N ARG A 641 -22.41 -15.73 -13.35
CA ARG A 641 -23.04 -14.82 -14.33
C ARG A 641 -22.24 -13.54 -14.60
N SER A 642 -21.21 -13.23 -13.83
CA SER A 642 -20.30 -12.10 -14.11
C SER A 642 -19.10 -12.46 -14.99
N GLU A 643 -19.05 -13.68 -15.52
CA GLU A 643 -17.98 -14.20 -16.38
C GLU A 643 -16.56 -14.01 -15.79
N PRO A 644 -16.32 -14.53 -14.57
CA PRO A 644 -15.05 -14.37 -13.89
C PRO A 644 -13.93 -15.14 -14.62
N PRO A 645 -12.66 -14.76 -14.42
CA PRO A 645 -11.52 -15.57 -14.78
C PRO A 645 -11.66 -17.02 -14.26
N ARG A 646 -11.23 -17.99 -15.07
CA ARG A 646 -11.41 -19.42 -14.78
C ARG A 646 -10.79 -19.84 -13.43
N ASP A 647 -9.60 -19.33 -13.12
CA ASP A 647 -8.88 -19.56 -11.86
C ASP A 647 -9.69 -19.06 -10.64
N LEU A 648 -10.28 -17.87 -10.74
CA LEU A 648 -11.18 -17.35 -9.71
C LEU A 648 -12.43 -18.23 -9.57
N LEU A 649 -13.00 -18.70 -10.68
CA LEU A 649 -14.18 -19.56 -10.65
C LEU A 649 -13.90 -20.93 -10.02
N GLU A 650 -12.78 -21.57 -10.35
CA GLU A 650 -12.36 -22.85 -9.76
C GLU A 650 -12.26 -22.73 -8.23
N LEU A 651 -11.66 -21.63 -7.75
CA LEU A 651 -11.45 -21.38 -6.32
C LEU A 651 -12.76 -21.06 -5.57
N ILE A 652 -13.64 -20.24 -6.13
CA ILE A 652 -14.96 -19.95 -5.53
C ILE A 652 -15.86 -21.19 -5.54
N THR A 653 -15.83 -21.97 -6.63
CA THR A 653 -16.56 -23.25 -6.74
C THR A 653 -16.09 -24.24 -5.69
N ALA A 654 -14.77 -24.37 -5.47
CA ALA A 654 -14.21 -25.22 -4.42
C ALA A 654 -14.61 -24.76 -3.00
N ARG A 655 -14.64 -23.44 -2.72
CA ARG A 655 -15.09 -22.90 -1.41
C ARG A 655 -16.54 -23.26 -1.09
N VAL A 656 -17.46 -23.19 -2.07
CA VAL A 656 -18.86 -23.62 -1.88
C VAL A 656 -18.95 -25.15 -1.82
N GLY A 657 -18.21 -25.85 -2.68
CA GLY A 657 -18.14 -27.31 -2.72
C GLY A 657 -17.64 -27.96 -1.43
N ALA A 658 -16.82 -27.26 -0.63
CA ALA A 658 -16.40 -27.68 0.70
C ALA A 658 -17.56 -27.66 1.73
N LEU A 659 -18.64 -26.92 1.48
CA LEU A 659 -19.85 -26.98 2.29
C LEU A 659 -20.71 -28.20 1.97
N ALA A 660 -20.47 -28.90 0.87
CA ALA A 660 -21.22 -30.07 0.44
C ALA A 660 -20.77 -31.35 1.19
N ASP A 661 -20.76 -31.30 2.53
CA ASP A 661 -20.22 -32.35 3.42
C ASP A 661 -21.25 -33.39 3.89
N THR A 662 -22.54 -33.11 3.72
CA THR A 662 -23.66 -34.01 4.03
C THR A 662 -24.45 -34.29 2.76
N SER A 663 -25.16 -35.43 2.67
CA SER A 663 -25.93 -35.79 1.47
C SER A 663 -26.90 -34.67 1.06
N ARG A 664 -27.70 -34.15 2.00
CA ARG A 664 -28.62 -33.02 1.76
C ARG A 664 -27.92 -31.77 1.20
N ARG A 665 -26.70 -31.44 1.66
CA ARG A 665 -25.92 -30.30 1.15
C ARG A 665 -25.30 -30.60 -0.22
N ARG A 666 -24.88 -31.85 -0.48
CA ARG A 666 -24.44 -32.32 -1.80
C ARG A 666 -25.55 -32.23 -2.83
N ASP A 667 -26.76 -32.65 -2.48
CA ASP A 667 -27.91 -32.62 -3.39
C ASP A 667 -28.28 -31.18 -3.75
N LEU A 668 -28.41 -30.29 -2.75
CA LEU A 668 -28.65 -28.86 -2.96
C LEU A 668 -27.58 -28.20 -3.85
N TRP A 669 -26.31 -28.55 -3.66
CA TRP A 669 -25.21 -28.00 -4.45
C TRP A 669 -25.21 -28.55 -5.88
N ARG A 670 -25.40 -29.86 -6.05
CA ARG A 670 -25.51 -30.52 -7.37
C ARG A 670 -26.66 -29.93 -8.20
N ASP A 671 -27.81 -29.67 -7.59
CA ASP A 671 -28.96 -29.06 -8.26
C ASP A 671 -28.66 -27.62 -8.69
N ARG A 672 -27.93 -26.85 -7.86
CA ARG A 672 -27.48 -25.50 -8.20
C ARG A 672 -26.52 -25.48 -9.38
N LEU A 673 -25.54 -26.38 -9.40
CA LEU A 673 -24.58 -26.55 -10.49
C LEU A 673 -25.30 -26.92 -11.81
N ARG A 674 -26.19 -27.92 -11.78
CA ARG A 674 -27.01 -28.33 -12.94
C ARG A 674 -27.94 -27.21 -13.42
N ALA A 675 -28.46 -26.38 -12.52
CA ALA A 675 -29.25 -25.21 -12.89
C ALA A 675 -28.41 -24.15 -13.61
N ALA A 676 -27.17 -23.92 -13.19
CA ALA A 676 -26.27 -22.95 -13.83
C ALA A 676 -25.87 -23.35 -15.25
N VAL A 677 -25.45 -24.61 -15.50
CA VAL A 677 -25.02 -25.08 -16.83
C VAL A 677 -26.08 -24.83 -17.91
N ARG A 678 -27.37 -25.02 -17.59
CA ARG A 678 -28.47 -24.90 -18.56
C ARG A 678 -28.68 -23.50 -19.17
N GLY A 679 -27.97 -22.48 -18.69
CA GLY A 679 -28.03 -21.11 -19.22
C GLY A 679 -26.66 -20.46 -19.42
N LEU A 680 -25.57 -21.24 -19.53
CA LEU A 680 -24.22 -20.72 -19.72
C LEU A 680 -23.68 -21.02 -21.11
N GLU A 681 -23.40 -19.96 -21.86
CA GLU A 681 -22.67 -20.03 -23.14
C GLU A 681 -21.14 -19.94 -22.94
N ASN A 682 -20.67 -19.67 -21.71
CA ASN A 682 -19.26 -19.49 -21.35
C ASN A 682 -18.55 -20.84 -21.15
N PRO A 683 -17.67 -21.30 -22.08
CA PRO A 683 -17.11 -22.66 -22.02
C PRO A 683 -16.17 -22.91 -20.84
N PRO A 684 -15.29 -21.96 -20.42
CA PRO A 684 -14.54 -22.08 -19.17
C PRO A 684 -15.44 -22.31 -17.95
N ALA A 685 -16.58 -21.61 -17.84
CA ALA A 685 -17.48 -21.79 -16.71
C ALA A 685 -18.14 -23.18 -16.69
N VAL A 686 -18.57 -23.67 -17.86
CA VAL A 686 -19.12 -25.02 -18.02
C VAL A 686 -18.10 -26.08 -17.57
N ALA A 687 -16.84 -25.99 -18.03
CA ALA A 687 -15.80 -26.96 -17.70
C ALA A 687 -15.51 -27.07 -16.18
N VAL A 688 -15.55 -25.93 -15.45
CA VAL A 688 -15.38 -25.91 -13.99
C VAL A 688 -16.58 -26.55 -13.29
N ILE A 689 -17.79 -26.26 -13.74
CA ILE A 689 -19.01 -26.84 -13.17
C ILE A 689 -19.09 -28.36 -13.41
N GLU A 690 -18.73 -28.82 -14.61
CA GLU A 690 -18.69 -30.25 -14.95
C GLU A 690 -17.66 -31.01 -14.11
N ALA A 691 -16.48 -30.41 -13.87
CA ALA A 691 -15.46 -30.99 -12.99
C ALA A 691 -15.96 -31.14 -11.54
N GLU A 692 -16.68 -30.14 -11.02
CA GLU A 692 -17.27 -30.19 -9.68
C GLU A 692 -18.44 -31.18 -9.60
N LEU A 693 -19.31 -31.25 -10.61
CA LEU A 693 -20.37 -32.26 -10.70
C LEU A 693 -19.79 -33.68 -10.69
N LYS A 694 -18.74 -33.92 -11.48
CA LYS A 694 -18.00 -35.18 -11.48
C LYS A 694 -17.39 -35.52 -10.11
N ARG A 695 -16.94 -34.53 -9.34
CA ARG A 695 -16.47 -34.72 -7.95
C ARG A 695 -17.60 -35.12 -7.00
N LEU A 696 -18.80 -34.55 -7.16
CA LEU A 696 -19.98 -34.83 -6.32
C LEU A 696 -20.66 -36.17 -6.64
N ASP A 697 -20.51 -36.66 -7.88
CA ASP A 697 -21.09 -37.92 -8.36
C ASP A 697 -20.09 -39.09 -8.27
N GLY A 698 -18.80 -38.82 -8.02
CA GLY A 698 -17.81 -39.84 -7.69
C GLY A 698 -18.10 -40.53 -6.33
N PRO A 699 -17.54 -41.74 -6.10
CA PRO A 699 -17.66 -42.40 -4.80
C PRO A 699 -17.11 -41.47 -3.72
N SER A 700 -17.87 -41.30 -2.63
CA SER A 700 -17.41 -40.50 -1.49
C SER A 700 -16.34 -41.29 -0.72
N ASP A 701 -15.10 -41.18 -1.19
CA ASP A 701 -13.88 -41.58 -0.47
C ASP A 701 -13.91 -40.90 0.91
N GLY A 702 -14.34 -41.63 1.95
CA GLY A 702 -14.56 -41.13 3.30
C GLY A 702 -13.31 -40.70 4.08
N THR A 703 -12.20 -40.45 3.37
CA THR A 703 -10.85 -40.30 3.92
C THR A 703 -9.94 -39.36 3.15
N ARG A 704 -10.41 -38.66 2.09
CA ARG A 704 -9.58 -37.63 1.43
C ARG A 704 -9.59 -36.32 2.20
N ALA A 705 -8.61 -36.17 3.10
CA ALA A 705 -8.08 -34.86 3.43
C ALA A 705 -7.63 -34.12 2.15
N PHE A 706 -7.65 -32.79 2.17
CA PHE A 706 -7.29 -31.95 1.02
C PHE A 706 -5.93 -32.37 0.41
N PRO A 707 -5.77 -32.29 -0.93
CA PRO A 707 -4.48 -32.49 -1.57
C PRO A 707 -3.55 -31.31 -1.22
N GLY A 708 -2.87 -31.41 -0.08
CA GLY A 708 -1.72 -30.56 0.23
C GLY A 708 -0.68 -30.73 -0.88
N GLY A 709 -0.22 -29.61 -1.43
CA GLY A 709 0.61 -29.58 -2.65
C GLY A 709 1.87 -30.44 -2.55
N ALA A 710 2.29 -30.97 -3.71
CA ALA A 710 3.60 -31.58 -3.84
C ALA A 710 4.71 -30.57 -3.51
N ARG A 711 5.82 -31.10 -2.97
CA ARG A 711 6.97 -30.34 -2.45
C ARG A 711 7.81 -29.67 -3.52
#